data_AF-A0A4D4MRV4-F1
#
_entry.id   AF-A0A4D4MRV4-F1
#
_cell.length_a   1.000
_cell.length_b   1.000
_cell.length_c   1.000
_cell.angle_alpha   90.00
_cell.angle_beta   90.00
_cell.angle_gamma   90.00
#
_symmetry.space_group_name_H-M   'P 1'
#
loop_
_entity.id
_entity.type
_entity.pdbx_description
1 polymer ?
#
loop_
_entity_poly.entity_id
_entity_poly.type
_entity_poly.pdbx_seq_one_letter_code
_entity_poly.pdbx_strand_id
1 'polypeptide(L)'
;MTVTTSAPSGGGEAALPPEDLVSLTIDGAEISVPKGTLVIRAAEQLGIEIPRFCDHPLLDPAGACRQCIVEVEGQRKPMASCTITCTDGMVVKTHLTSPAAEKAQHGVMELLLINHPLDCPVCDKGGECPLQNQAMSHGNSESRFEGKKRTYEKPVAISTQVLLDRERCVLCARCTRFSNQIAGDPMIELLERGALQQVGIGDGDPFESYFSGNTIQICPVGALTSAAYRFRSRPFDLVSSHSVCEHCSGGCATRTDHRRGKVMRRLASPDPEVNEEWLCDKGRFGFRYAQQRDRLETPLVRGESGELEPASWPEALEAAAQGLLAARGRAGVLTGGRLTVEDAYAYSKFARVALDTNDIDFRARVHSSEEADFLAARIAGRGRDLDGTGITYTSLEKAPAVLLVGFESEEEAPGVFLRLRKAWQKHGQRTFSLATHATRGLAKAGGTLLPAAPGTEPEWLDALASGAGLEGDGAKAAEALRTGGAVIVVGERLAGVAGGLTAAVRAASATGAELVWIPAGPGSAAPSRWARCRRCCRAAVRPPTRARGTRSRRPGESPDSRTATAATPARSSRPPPAANCGPWWWRASRSRICPTRHARVPLFPKSASWCRSNCGPARSPDSRTSCCRSPRWPRRRAPSSTGRAGPASSRPRSSPTT
;
A
#
# COMPACT_ATOMS: atom_id res chain seq x y z
N MET A 1 -16.94 -1.58 17.78
CA MET A 1 -17.10 -1.08 16.41
C MET A 1 -18.41 -1.64 15.87
N THR A 2 -19.29 -0.81 15.31
CA THR A 2 -20.64 -1.20 14.90
C THR A 2 -20.57 -2.04 13.62
N VAL A 3 -20.83 -3.34 13.74
CA VAL A 3 -20.91 -4.28 12.62
C VAL A 3 -22.20 -4.01 11.85
N THR A 4 -22.09 -3.61 10.59
CA THR A 4 -23.22 -3.51 9.67
C THR A 4 -23.41 -4.88 9.03
N THR A 5 -24.41 -5.62 9.49
CA THR A 5 -24.88 -6.85 8.84
C THR A 5 -25.45 -6.50 7.47
N SER A 6 -24.89 -7.11 6.43
CA SER A 6 -25.40 -7.04 5.06
C SER A 6 -26.13 -8.35 4.80
N ALA A 7 -27.46 -8.35 4.79
CA ALA A 7 -28.23 -9.48 4.27
C ALA A 7 -28.18 -9.45 2.73
N PRO A 8 -27.91 -10.57 2.04
CA PRO A 8 -28.10 -10.63 0.61
C PRO A 8 -29.55 -11.01 0.31
N SER A 9 -30.28 -10.12 -0.37
CA SER A 9 -31.47 -10.48 -1.14
C SER A 9 -31.11 -10.38 -2.63
N GLY A 10 -31.07 -11.52 -3.30
CA GLY A 10 -30.81 -11.62 -4.73
C GLY A 10 -30.44 -13.05 -5.10
N GLY A 11 -31.37 -13.75 -5.75
CA GLY A 11 -31.16 -15.11 -6.25
C GLY A 11 -30.04 -15.14 -7.29
N GLY A 12 -28.96 -15.80 -6.92
CA GLY A 12 -27.91 -16.32 -7.80
C GLY A 12 -27.62 -17.74 -7.32
N GLU A 13 -27.31 -18.64 -8.25
CA GLU A 13 -27.05 -20.07 -8.02
C GLU A 13 -26.36 -20.35 -6.69
N ALA A 14 -26.90 -21.33 -5.95
CA ALA A 14 -26.32 -21.84 -4.73
C ALA A 14 -24.86 -22.19 -4.99
N ALA A 15 -23.95 -21.56 -4.23
CA ALA A 15 -22.56 -21.95 -4.21
C ALA A 15 -22.48 -23.47 -3.98
N LEU A 16 -21.77 -24.19 -4.86
CA LEU A 16 -21.45 -25.60 -4.68
C LEU A 16 -20.94 -25.79 -3.23
N PRO A 17 -21.56 -26.65 -2.41
CA PRO A 17 -21.09 -26.86 -1.05
C PRO A 17 -19.65 -27.39 -1.10
N PRO A 18 -18.74 -26.93 -0.22
CA PRO A 18 -17.38 -27.46 -0.17
C PRO A 18 -17.47 -28.95 0.18
N GLU A 19 -16.95 -29.82 -0.68
CA GLU A 19 -17.13 -31.27 -0.55
C GLU A 19 -16.35 -31.89 0.64
N ASP A 20 -15.62 -31.09 1.42
CA ASP A 20 -14.84 -31.49 2.61
C ASP A 20 -14.96 -30.47 3.77
N LEU A 21 -16.15 -30.35 4.37
CA LEU A 21 -16.32 -29.61 5.63
C LEU A 21 -16.04 -30.52 6.83
N VAL A 22 -15.39 -29.98 7.86
CA VAL A 22 -15.24 -30.62 9.17
C VAL A 22 -16.04 -29.84 10.21
N SER A 23 -16.81 -30.55 11.04
CA SER A 23 -17.64 -29.94 12.07
C SER A 23 -16.97 -30.04 13.44
N LEU A 24 -16.94 -28.94 14.17
CA LEU A 24 -16.33 -28.86 15.50
C LEU A 24 -17.14 -27.93 16.41
N THR A 25 -16.91 -28.04 17.71
CA THR A 25 -17.53 -27.20 18.73
C THR A 25 -16.46 -26.31 19.37
N ILE A 26 -16.69 -24.99 19.38
CA ILE A 26 -15.82 -24.02 20.05
C ILE A 26 -16.66 -23.28 21.09
N ASP A 27 -16.28 -23.36 22.37
CA ASP A 27 -16.99 -22.73 23.49
C ASP A 27 -18.49 -23.05 23.53
N GLY A 28 -18.85 -24.28 23.15
CA GLY A 28 -20.24 -24.76 23.08
C GLY A 28 -21.00 -24.37 21.81
N ALA A 29 -20.40 -23.59 20.91
CA ALA A 29 -20.98 -23.26 19.61
C ALA A 29 -20.47 -24.20 18.51
N GLU A 30 -21.38 -24.82 17.77
CA GLU A 30 -21.05 -25.65 16.61
C GLU A 30 -20.71 -24.79 15.38
N ILE A 31 -19.68 -25.20 14.65
CA ILE A 31 -19.27 -24.58 13.39
C ILE A 31 -18.75 -25.66 12.43
N SER A 32 -19.02 -25.48 11.14
CA SER A 32 -18.43 -26.28 10.07
C SER A 32 -17.48 -25.41 9.26
N VAL A 33 -16.23 -25.86 9.10
CA VAL A 33 -15.18 -25.14 8.36
C VAL A 33 -14.53 -26.04 7.32
N PRO A 34 -13.93 -25.48 6.25
CA PRO A 34 -13.17 -26.27 5.29
C PRO A 34 -12.05 -27.06 5.97
N LYS A 35 -11.83 -28.30 5.53
CA LYS A 35 -10.71 -29.13 5.98
C LYS A 35 -9.38 -28.39 5.85
N GLY A 36 -8.52 -28.51 6.86
CA GLY A 36 -7.24 -27.79 6.93
C GLY A 36 -7.32 -26.39 7.57
N THR A 37 -8.53 -25.88 7.85
CA THR A 37 -8.70 -24.65 8.63
C THR A 37 -8.10 -24.81 10.02
N LEU A 38 -7.31 -23.82 10.47
CA LEU A 38 -6.72 -23.81 11.81
C LEU A 38 -7.76 -23.43 12.87
N VAL A 39 -7.65 -23.96 14.08
CA VAL A 39 -8.57 -23.67 15.19
C VAL A 39 -8.72 -22.16 15.43
N ILE A 40 -7.62 -21.40 15.36
CA ILE A 40 -7.69 -19.94 15.53
C ILE A 40 -8.54 -19.24 14.45
N ARG A 41 -8.51 -19.75 13.21
CA ARG A 41 -9.29 -19.21 12.08
C ARG A 41 -10.76 -19.59 12.19
N ALA A 42 -11.07 -20.78 12.70
CA ALA A 42 -12.43 -21.19 12.99
C ALA A 42 -13.05 -20.34 14.12
N ALA A 43 -12.30 -20.09 15.20
CA ALA A 43 -12.74 -19.21 16.29
C ALA A 43 -13.05 -17.78 15.81
N GLU A 44 -12.24 -17.23 14.90
CA GLU A 44 -12.49 -15.91 14.30
C GLU A 44 -13.81 -15.83 13.52
N GLN A 45 -14.25 -16.91 12.87
CA GLN A 45 -15.54 -16.96 12.17
C GLN A 45 -16.73 -16.89 13.14
N LEU A 46 -16.55 -17.33 14.39
CA LEU A 46 -17.52 -17.18 15.48
C LEU A 46 -17.41 -15.82 16.19
N GLY A 47 -16.49 -14.95 15.78
CA GLY A 47 -16.23 -13.67 16.44
C GLY A 47 -15.43 -13.80 17.76
N ILE A 48 -14.83 -14.97 18.02
CA ILE A 48 -14.00 -15.21 19.20
C ILE A 48 -12.55 -14.82 18.87
N GLU A 49 -12.06 -13.75 19.52
CA GLU A 49 -10.67 -13.31 19.36
C GLU A 49 -9.75 -14.05 20.34
N ILE A 50 -8.98 -15.02 19.84
CA ILE A 50 -7.94 -15.67 20.63
C ILE A 50 -6.67 -14.81 20.62
N PRO A 51 -6.08 -14.46 21.78
CA PRO A 51 -4.92 -13.57 21.83
C PRO A 51 -3.69 -14.20 21.17
N ARG A 52 -2.88 -13.37 20.51
CA ARG A 52 -1.78 -13.81 19.63
C ARG A 52 -0.71 -12.75 19.42
N PHE A 53 0.52 -13.21 19.20
CA PHE A 53 1.64 -12.36 18.78
C PHE A 53 2.39 -12.84 17.55
N CYS A 54 2.58 -14.16 17.36
CA CYS A 54 3.29 -14.69 16.19
C CYS A 54 2.34 -14.98 15.02
N ASP A 55 1.12 -15.44 15.29
CA ASP A 55 0.14 -15.77 14.24
C ASP A 55 -0.17 -14.57 13.34
N HIS A 56 -0.20 -14.77 12.02
CA HIS A 56 -0.65 -13.78 11.04
C HIS A 56 -1.34 -14.53 9.89
N PRO A 57 -2.52 -14.11 9.39
CA PRO A 57 -3.28 -14.87 8.38
C PRO A 57 -2.51 -15.15 7.09
N LEU A 58 -1.62 -14.24 6.70
CA LEU A 58 -0.81 -14.33 5.48
C LEU A 58 0.59 -14.94 5.70
N LEU A 59 0.93 -15.45 6.89
CA LEU A 59 2.19 -16.14 7.14
C LEU A 59 1.94 -17.59 7.55
N ASP A 60 2.89 -18.47 7.25
CA ASP A 60 2.77 -19.87 7.67
C ASP A 60 2.80 -19.99 9.20
N PRO A 61 2.05 -20.94 9.80
CA PRO A 61 2.01 -21.17 11.24
C PRO A 61 3.39 -21.35 11.88
N ALA A 62 3.60 -20.74 13.04
CA ALA A 62 4.89 -20.82 13.77
C ALA A 62 4.78 -21.33 15.20
N GLY A 63 3.69 -21.04 15.92
CA GLY A 63 3.53 -21.43 17.33
C GLY A 63 4.55 -20.82 18.31
N ALA A 64 5.34 -19.83 17.89
CA ALA A 64 6.48 -19.32 18.66
C ALA A 64 6.09 -18.63 19.99
N CYS A 65 5.02 -17.82 19.99
CA CYS A 65 4.70 -16.99 21.16
C CYS A 65 3.87 -17.70 22.24
N ARG A 66 3.22 -18.83 21.92
CA ARG A 66 2.31 -19.56 22.81
C ARG A 66 1.12 -18.77 23.40
N GLN A 67 0.87 -17.52 22.99
CA GLN A 67 -0.25 -16.73 23.53
C GLN A 67 -1.64 -17.29 23.13
N CYS A 68 -1.73 -18.01 22.02
CA CYS A 68 -3.00 -18.52 21.50
C CYS A 68 -3.39 -19.91 22.05
N ILE A 69 -2.96 -20.22 23.28
CA ILE A 69 -3.23 -21.52 23.89
C ILE A 69 -4.74 -21.68 24.16
N VAL A 70 -5.28 -22.84 23.78
CA VAL A 70 -6.65 -23.28 24.01
C VAL A 70 -6.66 -24.70 24.57
N GLU A 71 -7.72 -25.06 25.27
CA GLU A 71 -7.96 -26.43 25.69
C GLU A 71 -8.70 -27.19 24.59
N VAL A 72 -8.28 -28.42 24.32
CA VAL A 72 -8.92 -29.31 23.35
C VAL A 72 -9.25 -30.59 24.10
N GLU A 73 -10.51 -31.02 24.07
CA GLU A 73 -10.91 -32.24 24.78
C GLU A 73 -10.15 -33.47 24.26
N GLY A 74 -9.78 -34.36 25.19
CA GLY A 74 -8.92 -35.51 24.90
C GLY A 74 -7.41 -35.20 24.86
N GLN A 75 -7.00 -33.93 24.81
CA GLN A 75 -5.58 -33.55 24.87
C GLN A 75 -5.13 -33.34 26.32
N ARG A 76 -3.99 -33.94 26.69
CA ARG A 76 -3.45 -33.85 28.07
C ARG A 76 -2.93 -32.46 28.43
N LYS A 77 -2.55 -31.65 27.44
CA LYS A 77 -1.97 -30.32 27.62
C LYS A 77 -2.71 -29.32 26.74
N PRO A 78 -2.89 -28.07 27.19
CA PRO A 78 -3.38 -27.00 26.33
C PRO A 78 -2.50 -26.82 25.10
N MET A 79 -3.13 -26.55 23.96
CA MET A 79 -2.49 -26.57 22.66
C MET A 79 -2.55 -25.21 21.98
N ALA A 80 -1.60 -24.92 21.08
CA ALA A 80 -1.58 -23.65 20.36
C ALA A 80 -2.57 -23.67 19.18
N SER A 81 -3.66 -22.92 19.28
CA SER A 81 -4.72 -22.86 18.25
C SER A 81 -4.23 -22.44 16.85
N CYS A 82 -3.12 -21.70 16.76
CA CYS A 82 -2.56 -21.27 15.49
C CYS A 82 -1.79 -22.35 14.71
N THR A 83 -1.56 -23.54 15.28
CA THR A 83 -0.83 -24.63 14.62
C THR A 83 -1.63 -25.92 14.49
N ILE A 84 -2.87 -25.95 14.98
CA ILE A 84 -3.70 -27.15 14.98
C ILE A 84 -4.81 -26.97 13.95
N THR A 85 -4.95 -27.95 13.08
CA THR A 85 -6.05 -28.04 12.11
C THR A 85 -7.30 -28.59 12.78
N CYS A 86 -8.46 -28.03 12.41
CA CYS A 86 -9.75 -28.53 12.86
C CYS A 86 -9.95 -29.97 12.38
N THR A 87 -10.54 -30.79 13.23
CA THR A 87 -10.92 -32.18 12.94
C THR A 87 -12.39 -32.37 13.29
N ASP A 88 -13.03 -33.35 12.66
CA ASP A 88 -14.45 -33.61 12.88
C ASP A 88 -14.70 -34.09 14.33
N GLY A 89 -15.74 -33.56 14.96
CA GLY A 89 -16.07 -33.82 16.37
C GLY A 89 -15.12 -33.18 17.39
N MET A 90 -14.20 -32.32 16.95
CA MET A 90 -13.25 -31.64 17.85
C MET A 90 -13.99 -30.68 18.79
N VAL A 91 -13.71 -30.76 20.10
CA VAL A 91 -14.25 -29.81 21.08
C VAL A 91 -13.12 -28.93 21.62
N VAL A 92 -13.24 -27.63 21.39
CA VAL A 92 -12.26 -26.61 21.79
C VAL A 92 -12.88 -25.67 22.82
N LYS A 93 -12.16 -25.45 23.92
CA LYS A 93 -12.50 -24.46 24.95
C LYS A 93 -11.43 -23.38 24.97
N THR A 94 -11.83 -22.14 24.69
CA THR A 94 -10.92 -21.00 24.71
C THR A 94 -10.78 -20.43 26.12
N HIS A 95 -10.00 -19.36 26.27
CA HIS A 95 -9.91 -18.59 27.52
C HIS A 95 -11.27 -18.14 28.09
N LEU A 96 -12.32 -18.04 27.28
CA LEU A 96 -13.65 -17.66 27.73
C LEU A 96 -14.35 -18.76 28.55
N THR A 97 -14.02 -20.03 28.31
CA THR A 97 -14.71 -21.17 28.94
C THR A 97 -13.77 -22.16 29.64
N SER A 98 -12.46 -22.04 29.46
CA SER A 98 -11.44 -22.87 30.11
C SER A 98 -10.54 -22.05 31.05
N PRO A 99 -10.62 -22.28 32.37
CA PRO A 99 -9.68 -21.70 33.34
C PRO A 99 -8.23 -22.13 33.10
N ALA A 100 -8.01 -23.32 32.51
CA ALA A 100 -6.67 -23.80 32.17
C ALA A 100 -6.06 -23.01 31.02
N ALA A 101 -6.86 -22.71 29.98
CA ALA A 101 -6.44 -21.87 28.86
C ALA A 101 -6.17 -20.44 29.33
N GLU A 102 -7.08 -19.84 30.10
CA GLU A 102 -6.92 -18.49 30.67
C GLU A 102 -5.63 -18.38 31.49
N LYS A 103 -5.42 -19.31 32.45
CA LYS A 103 -4.21 -19.35 33.28
C LYS A 103 -2.93 -19.48 32.45
N ALA A 104 -2.95 -20.30 31.39
CA ALA A 104 -1.80 -20.44 30.50
C ALA A 104 -1.49 -19.14 29.76
N GLN A 105 -2.51 -18.42 29.29
CA GLN A 105 -2.35 -17.14 28.60
C GLN A 105 -1.80 -16.03 29.51
N HIS A 106 -2.26 -15.96 30.77
CA HIS A 106 -1.70 -15.07 31.79
C HIS A 106 -0.22 -15.38 32.06
N GLY A 107 0.12 -16.68 32.19
CA GLY A 107 1.50 -17.12 32.38
C GLY A 107 2.41 -16.77 31.20
N VAL A 108 1.93 -16.93 29.96
CA VAL A 108 2.68 -16.53 28.76
C VAL A 108 2.87 -15.02 28.72
N MET A 109 1.83 -14.23 29.02
CA MET A 109 1.92 -12.77 29.07
C MET A 109 3.00 -12.32 30.06
N GLU A 110 3.03 -12.93 31.25
CA GLU A 110 4.07 -12.66 32.24
C GLU A 110 5.47 -12.97 31.71
N LEU A 111 5.68 -14.13 31.09
CA LEU A 111 6.98 -14.50 30.49
C LEU A 111 7.42 -13.53 29.39
N LEU A 112 6.48 -13.05 28.57
CA LEU A 112 6.77 -12.04 27.54
C LEU A 112 7.19 -10.70 28.16
N LEU A 113 6.60 -10.33 29.28
CA LEU A 113 6.87 -9.07 29.99
C LEU A 113 8.11 -9.12 30.90
N ILE A 114 8.61 -10.31 31.30
CA ILE A 114 9.81 -10.46 32.14
C ILE A 114 10.99 -9.66 31.57
N ASN A 115 11.27 -9.81 30.28
CA ASN A 115 12.40 -9.15 29.62
C ASN A 115 12.00 -7.94 28.76
N HIS A 116 10.71 -7.59 28.70
CA HIS A 116 10.26 -6.40 27.98
C HIS A 116 10.50 -5.14 28.84
N PRO A 117 11.09 -4.06 28.27
CA PRO A 117 11.38 -2.84 29.00
C PRO A 117 10.09 -2.04 29.27
N LEU A 118 10.11 -1.22 30.33
CA LEU A 118 9.03 -0.29 30.68
C LEU A 118 9.08 0.98 29.83
N ASP A 119 9.24 0.81 28.52
CA ASP A 119 9.41 1.87 27.53
C ASP A 119 8.08 2.43 27.02
N CYS A 120 6.92 1.96 27.51
CA CYS A 120 5.60 2.34 26.99
C CYS A 120 5.39 3.87 26.82
N PRO A 121 5.85 4.75 27.75
CA PRO A 121 5.71 6.19 27.58
C PRO A 121 6.52 6.78 26.40
N VAL A 122 7.69 6.21 26.13
CA VAL A 122 8.60 6.69 25.08
C VAL A 122 8.39 5.96 23.75
N CYS A 123 7.88 4.72 23.77
CA CYS A 123 7.62 3.87 22.63
C CYS A 123 6.61 4.48 21.64
N ASP A 124 6.94 4.52 20.35
CA ASP A 124 6.06 5.06 19.29
C ASP A 124 4.80 4.25 19.06
N LYS A 125 4.84 2.97 19.40
CA LYS A 125 3.70 2.07 19.28
C LYS A 125 2.77 2.15 20.49
N GLY A 126 3.13 2.90 21.53
CA GLY A 126 2.27 3.12 22.70
C GLY A 126 0.91 3.67 22.28
N GLY A 127 -0.17 3.00 22.69
CA GLY A 127 -1.55 3.30 22.27
C GLY A 127 -2.06 2.50 21.07
N GLU A 128 -1.20 1.84 20.29
CA GLU A 128 -1.57 0.91 19.22
C GLU A 128 -0.81 -0.43 19.28
N CYS A 129 -0.22 -0.75 20.43
CA CYS A 129 0.63 -1.91 20.63
C CYS A 129 -0.21 -3.14 21.04
N PRO A 130 -0.30 -4.19 20.21
CA PRO A 130 -0.93 -5.45 20.62
C PRO A 130 -0.43 -5.99 21.97
N LEU A 131 0.87 -5.88 22.30
CA LEU A 131 1.38 -6.34 23.59
C LEU A 131 0.80 -5.54 24.75
N GLN A 132 0.71 -4.22 24.60
CA GLN A 132 0.11 -3.36 25.62
C GLN A 132 -1.37 -3.71 25.80
N ASN A 133 -2.12 -3.81 24.70
CA ASN A 133 -3.56 -4.09 24.75
C ASN A 133 -3.82 -5.48 25.37
N GLN A 134 -3.08 -6.50 24.92
CA GLN A 134 -3.25 -7.85 25.44
C GLN A 134 -2.79 -7.97 26.89
N ALA A 135 -1.73 -7.27 27.32
CA ALA A 135 -1.33 -7.23 28.73
C ALA A 135 -2.41 -6.62 29.63
N MET A 136 -3.16 -5.62 29.15
CA MET A 136 -4.27 -5.03 29.91
C MET A 136 -5.49 -5.97 29.99
N SER A 137 -5.73 -6.79 28.96
CA SER A 137 -6.90 -7.69 28.89
C SER A 137 -6.66 -9.12 29.41
N HIS A 138 -5.44 -9.64 29.28
CA HIS A 138 -5.07 -11.05 29.49
C HIS A 138 -3.75 -11.18 30.31
N GLY A 139 -3.33 -10.11 30.97
CA GLY A 139 -2.15 -10.06 31.83
C GLY A 139 -2.51 -9.85 33.29
N ASN A 140 -1.56 -10.14 34.17
CA ASN A 140 -1.70 -9.84 35.60
C ASN A 140 -1.48 -8.34 35.85
N SER A 141 -2.13 -7.80 36.88
CA SER A 141 -1.97 -6.40 37.30
C SER A 141 -0.59 -6.09 37.89
N GLU A 142 0.08 -7.11 38.44
CA GLU A 142 1.35 -7.00 39.12
C GLU A 142 2.40 -7.95 38.52
N SER A 143 3.65 -7.51 38.51
CA SER A 143 4.79 -8.33 38.09
C SER A 143 5.38 -9.02 39.32
N ARG A 144 5.60 -10.34 39.22
CA ARG A 144 6.35 -11.11 40.22
C ARG A 144 7.86 -11.09 39.96
N PHE A 145 8.29 -10.56 38.81
CA PHE A 145 9.69 -10.50 38.43
C PHE A 145 10.35 -9.23 38.97
N GLU A 146 11.29 -9.41 39.90
CA GLU A 146 12.08 -8.35 40.54
C GLU A 146 13.53 -8.28 40.02
N GLY A 147 13.91 -9.20 39.13
CA GLY A 147 15.26 -9.30 38.59
C GLY A 147 15.62 -8.18 37.61
N LYS A 148 16.90 -8.13 37.23
CA LYS A 148 17.37 -7.21 36.19
C LYS A 148 16.92 -7.69 34.81
N LYS A 149 16.19 -6.85 34.08
CA LYS A 149 15.80 -7.08 32.69
C LYS A 149 17.02 -6.98 31.77
N ARG A 150 17.00 -7.71 30.65
CA ARG A 150 18.01 -7.56 29.59
C ARG A 150 17.95 -6.17 28.95
N THR A 151 19.11 -5.63 28.60
CA THR A 151 19.25 -4.31 27.96
C THR A 151 20.17 -4.42 26.75
N TYR A 152 19.83 -3.71 25.68
CA TYR A 152 20.62 -3.68 24.45
C TYR A 152 20.85 -2.24 23.98
N GLU A 153 21.76 -2.05 23.04
CA GLU A 153 21.88 -0.80 22.31
C GLU A 153 20.57 -0.47 21.59
N LYS A 154 20.11 0.78 21.72
CA LYS A 154 18.90 1.28 21.06
C LYS A 154 19.05 2.77 20.70
N PRO A 155 18.59 3.20 19.50
CA PRO A 155 18.14 2.39 18.37
C PRO A 155 19.32 1.87 17.52
N VAL A 156 19.22 0.65 17.00
CA VAL A 156 20.13 0.13 15.96
C VAL A 156 19.53 0.44 14.59
N ALA A 157 20.27 1.14 13.73
CA ALA A 157 19.83 1.38 12.35
C ALA A 157 20.13 0.16 11.48
N ILE A 158 19.10 -0.62 11.15
CA ILE A 158 19.24 -1.80 10.27
C ILE A 158 19.04 -1.45 8.81
N SER A 159 18.40 -0.32 8.51
CA SER A 159 18.35 0.29 7.18
C SER A 159 18.13 1.80 7.30
N THR A 160 18.12 2.50 6.16
CA THR A 160 17.82 3.94 6.13
C THR A 160 16.40 4.28 6.60
N GLN A 161 15.46 3.34 6.49
CA GLN A 161 14.05 3.54 6.82
C GLN A 161 13.62 2.87 8.15
N VAL A 162 14.33 1.82 8.58
CA VAL A 162 13.92 0.96 9.70
C VAL A 162 14.94 1.00 10.84
N LEU A 163 14.46 1.31 12.04
CA LEU A 163 15.21 1.30 13.29
C LEU A 163 14.75 0.14 14.18
N LEU A 164 15.70 -0.50 14.86
CA LEU A 164 15.48 -1.67 15.70
C LEU A 164 15.83 -1.36 17.17
N ASP A 165 14.84 -1.47 18.04
CA ASP A 165 14.99 -1.47 19.50
C ASP A 165 14.86 -2.94 20.00
N ARG A 166 15.99 -3.66 20.09
CA ARG A 166 16.01 -5.12 20.33
C ARG A 166 15.33 -5.55 21.62
N GLU A 167 15.51 -4.78 22.70
CA GLU A 167 14.91 -5.09 24.00
C GLU A 167 13.37 -5.07 24.00
N ARG A 168 12.74 -4.31 23.09
CA ARG A 168 11.27 -4.30 22.94
C ARG A 168 10.76 -5.53 22.18
N CYS A 169 11.63 -6.31 21.56
CA CYS A 169 11.22 -7.47 20.75
C CYS A 169 10.79 -8.64 21.65
N VAL A 170 9.64 -9.23 21.31
CA VAL A 170 9.07 -10.43 21.95
C VAL A 170 9.35 -11.73 21.19
N LEU A 171 10.30 -11.69 20.23
CA LEU A 171 10.78 -12.86 19.48
C LEU A 171 9.66 -13.66 18.77
N CYS A 172 8.60 -12.98 18.33
CA CYS A 172 7.47 -13.61 17.65
C CYS A 172 7.76 -14.10 16.22
N ALA A 173 8.97 -13.83 15.70
CA ALA A 173 9.42 -14.17 14.35
C ALA A 173 8.51 -13.69 13.19
N ARG A 174 7.65 -12.67 13.39
CA ARG A 174 6.83 -12.12 12.28
C ARG A 174 7.67 -11.39 11.25
N CYS A 175 8.65 -10.59 11.66
CA CYS A 175 9.49 -9.83 10.73
C CYS A 175 10.39 -10.73 9.88
N THR A 176 11.06 -11.71 10.49
CA THR A 176 11.95 -12.66 9.79
C THR A 176 11.16 -13.54 8.83
N ARG A 177 10.02 -14.08 9.26
CA ARG A 177 9.11 -14.83 8.37
C ARG A 177 8.53 -13.98 7.26
N PHE A 178 8.14 -12.73 7.51
CA PHE A 178 7.72 -11.84 6.42
C PHE A 178 8.84 -11.66 5.38
N SER A 179 10.06 -11.39 5.85
CA SER A 179 11.22 -11.20 4.98
C SER A 179 11.48 -12.42 4.10
N ASN A 180 11.39 -13.62 4.67
CA ASN A 180 11.66 -14.87 3.97
C ASN A 180 10.47 -15.34 3.10
N GLN A 181 9.30 -15.49 3.71
CA GLN A 181 8.11 -16.08 3.10
C GLN A 181 7.49 -15.15 2.06
N ILE A 182 7.36 -13.85 2.36
CA ILE A 182 6.63 -12.90 1.50
C ILE A 182 7.58 -12.14 0.58
N ALA A 183 8.52 -11.37 1.14
CA ALA A 183 9.40 -10.52 0.34
C ALA A 183 10.46 -11.32 -0.44
N GLY A 184 10.90 -12.46 0.10
CA GLY A 184 12.00 -13.24 -0.45
C GLY A 184 13.38 -12.60 -0.26
N ASP A 185 13.49 -11.72 0.74
CA ASP A 185 14.72 -11.03 1.10
C ASP A 185 15.08 -11.43 2.54
N PRO A 186 15.70 -12.61 2.79
CA PRO A 186 16.03 -13.11 4.13
C PRO A 186 17.22 -12.36 4.76
N MET A 187 17.12 -11.04 4.85
CA MET A 187 18.16 -10.12 5.34
C MET A 187 18.04 -9.82 6.83
N ILE A 188 16.94 -10.23 7.47
CA ILE A 188 16.70 -10.09 8.90
C ILE A 188 16.35 -11.46 9.49
N GLU A 189 17.08 -11.87 10.51
CA GLU A 189 16.98 -13.21 11.09
C GLU A 189 17.04 -13.20 12.63
N LEU A 190 16.74 -14.36 13.23
CA LEU A 190 16.94 -14.60 14.66
C LEU A 190 18.36 -15.13 14.91
N LEU A 191 19.23 -14.25 15.40
CA LEU A 191 20.59 -14.57 15.82
C LEU A 191 20.59 -15.11 17.25
N GLU A 192 21.68 -15.79 17.62
CA GLU A 192 21.87 -16.43 18.93
C GLU A 192 20.82 -17.51 19.26
N ARG A 193 20.83 -18.02 20.50
CA ARG A 193 19.91 -19.07 20.97
C ARG A 193 19.40 -18.81 22.40
N GLY A 194 18.25 -19.39 22.71
CA GLY A 194 17.65 -19.31 24.05
C GLY A 194 17.32 -17.88 24.45
N ALA A 195 17.64 -17.50 25.69
CA ALA A 195 17.36 -16.16 26.22
C ALA A 195 18.14 -15.02 25.52
N LEU A 196 19.28 -15.35 24.88
CA LEU A 196 20.10 -14.40 24.14
C LEU A 196 19.61 -14.17 22.71
N GLN A 197 18.62 -14.94 22.26
CA GLN A 197 18.08 -14.83 20.91
C GLN A 197 17.58 -13.40 20.65
N GLN A 198 17.98 -12.87 19.49
CA GLN A 198 17.68 -11.50 19.10
C GLN A 198 17.45 -11.39 17.60
N VAL A 199 16.62 -10.42 17.22
CA VAL A 199 16.48 -10.05 15.80
C VAL A 199 17.71 -9.24 15.40
N GLY A 200 18.30 -9.58 14.25
CA GLY A 200 19.48 -8.91 13.71
C GLY A 200 19.59 -9.06 12.19
N ILE A 201 20.60 -8.41 11.63
CA ILE A 201 21.02 -8.50 10.23
C ILE A 201 22.38 -9.21 10.17
N GLY A 202 22.79 -9.67 8.99
CA GLY A 202 24.16 -10.18 8.78
C GLY A 202 25.21 -9.08 8.94
N ASP A 203 26.41 -9.44 9.39
CA ASP A 203 27.50 -8.47 9.53
C ASP A 203 27.88 -7.89 8.17
N GLY A 204 27.70 -6.59 8.01
CA GLY A 204 27.99 -5.86 6.76
C GLY A 204 26.82 -5.80 5.75
N ASP A 205 25.71 -6.51 6.02
CA ASP A 205 24.58 -6.60 5.10
C ASP A 205 23.36 -5.80 5.61
N PRO A 206 23.14 -4.56 5.13
CA PRO A 206 21.99 -3.76 5.54
C PRO A 206 20.67 -4.38 5.08
N PHE A 207 19.58 -4.09 5.80
CA PHE A 207 18.24 -4.55 5.47
C PHE A 207 17.64 -3.76 4.29
N GLU A 208 18.10 -4.06 3.08
CA GLU A 208 17.71 -3.41 1.82
C GLU A 208 16.69 -4.25 1.03
N SER A 209 15.44 -4.21 1.46
CA SER A 209 14.31 -4.82 0.77
C SER A 209 13.35 -3.76 0.26
N TYR A 210 12.74 -3.98 -0.91
CA TYR A 210 11.63 -3.15 -1.43
C TYR A 210 10.37 -3.21 -0.56
N PHE A 211 10.33 -4.11 0.42
CA PHE A 211 9.19 -4.34 1.30
C PHE A 211 9.56 -4.17 2.78
N SER A 212 10.71 -3.56 3.08
CA SER A 212 11.28 -3.50 4.42
C SER A 212 10.31 -2.89 5.44
N GLY A 213 9.55 -1.86 5.05
CA GLY A 213 8.68 -1.17 5.99
C GLY A 213 7.41 -1.93 6.37
N ASN A 214 7.07 -3.04 5.69
CA ASN A 214 6.01 -3.93 6.18
C ASN A 214 6.41 -4.60 7.50
N THR A 215 7.71 -4.78 7.76
CA THR A 215 8.20 -5.33 9.03
C THR A 215 7.84 -4.44 10.22
N ILE A 216 7.77 -3.11 10.02
CA ILE A 216 7.31 -2.15 11.04
C ILE A 216 5.83 -2.37 11.36
N GLN A 217 5.00 -2.56 10.32
CA GLN A 217 3.56 -2.73 10.47
C GLN A 217 3.21 -4.08 11.13
N ILE A 218 3.83 -5.16 10.65
CA ILE A 218 3.53 -6.53 11.11
C ILE A 218 4.06 -6.82 12.52
N CYS A 219 5.11 -6.11 12.96
CA CYS A 219 5.72 -6.28 14.28
C CYS A 219 4.69 -5.93 15.36
N PRO A 220 4.31 -6.84 16.28
CA PRO A 220 3.24 -6.59 17.25
C PRO A 220 3.66 -5.68 18.41
N VAL A 221 4.92 -5.23 18.42
CA VAL A 221 5.55 -4.42 19.47
C VAL A 221 6.30 -3.26 18.85
N GLY A 222 6.73 -2.28 19.65
CA GLY A 222 7.52 -1.14 19.18
C GLY A 222 9.01 -1.43 18.97
N ALA A 223 9.35 -2.64 18.53
CA ALA A 223 10.75 -3.05 18.29
C ALA A 223 11.27 -2.57 16.93
N LEU A 224 10.45 -2.69 15.87
CA LEU A 224 10.77 -2.17 14.54
C LEU A 224 9.97 -0.90 14.33
N THR A 225 10.66 0.22 14.09
CA THR A 225 10.03 1.54 13.94
C THR A 225 10.57 2.26 12.71
N SER A 226 9.76 3.16 12.14
CA SER A 226 10.22 3.98 11.01
C SER A 226 11.13 5.10 11.51
N ALA A 227 12.32 5.22 10.92
CA ALA A 227 13.25 6.33 11.18
C ALA A 227 12.59 7.70 10.95
N ALA A 228 11.68 7.76 9.98
CA ALA A 228 10.94 8.96 9.60
C ALA A 228 9.88 9.40 10.61
N TYR A 229 9.22 8.44 11.27
CA TYR A 229 8.06 8.66 12.14
C TYR A 229 8.42 8.65 13.63
N ARG A 230 9.55 8.05 13.99
CA ARG A 230 10.00 7.90 15.38
C ARG A 230 9.95 9.22 16.15
N PHE A 231 9.23 9.20 17.27
CA PHE A 231 8.97 10.33 18.18
C PHE A 231 8.30 11.56 17.56
N ARG A 232 7.65 11.44 16.39
CA ARG A 232 6.98 12.57 15.73
C ARG A 232 5.52 12.79 16.15
N SER A 233 4.81 11.72 16.50
CA SER A 233 3.40 11.75 16.91
C SER A 233 3.04 10.50 17.70
N ARG A 234 1.87 10.51 18.36
CA ARG A 234 1.26 9.31 18.94
C ARG A 234 0.08 8.84 18.10
N PRO A 235 -0.28 7.53 18.14
CA PRO A 235 -1.40 6.98 17.38
C PRO A 235 -2.73 7.70 17.63
N PHE A 236 -3.01 8.09 18.88
CA PHE A 236 -4.24 8.80 19.27
C PHE A 236 -4.26 10.29 18.86
N ASP A 237 -3.13 10.86 18.44
CA ASP A 237 -3.06 12.23 17.89
C ASP A 237 -3.33 12.28 16.38
N LEU A 238 -3.39 11.13 15.72
CA LEU A 238 -3.48 11.02 14.26
C LEU A 238 -4.91 10.91 13.79
N VAL A 239 -5.22 11.58 12.68
CA VAL A 239 -6.43 11.31 11.91
C VAL A 239 -6.07 10.32 10.80
N SER A 240 -6.79 9.21 10.74
CA SER A 240 -6.59 8.14 9.75
C SER A 240 -7.61 8.25 8.63
N SER A 241 -7.14 8.29 7.37
CA SER A 241 -7.99 8.31 6.18
C SER A 241 -7.61 7.17 5.24
N HIS A 242 -8.60 6.44 4.72
CA HIS A 242 -8.37 5.48 3.65
C HIS A 242 -8.03 6.21 2.34
N SER A 243 -7.07 5.68 1.60
CA SER A 243 -6.55 6.25 0.35
C SER A 243 -6.00 5.15 -0.55
N VAL A 244 -5.58 5.52 -1.76
CA VAL A 244 -4.92 4.64 -2.72
C VAL A 244 -3.49 5.13 -2.96
N CYS A 245 -2.56 4.20 -3.19
CA CYS A 245 -1.18 4.51 -3.53
C CYS A 245 -1.05 5.09 -4.95
N GLU A 246 -0.25 6.14 -5.07
CA GLU A 246 -0.07 6.98 -6.26
C GLU A 246 1.33 6.85 -6.90
N HIS A 247 2.05 5.75 -6.62
CA HIS A 247 3.43 5.59 -7.08
C HIS A 247 3.59 4.68 -8.31
N CYS A 248 2.76 3.67 -8.45
CA CYS A 248 2.75 2.75 -9.60
C CYS A 248 1.31 2.44 -10.01
N SER A 249 1.12 1.71 -11.10
CA SER A 249 -0.21 1.30 -11.59
C SER A 249 -0.94 0.26 -10.73
N GLY A 250 -0.29 -0.27 -9.68
CA GLY A 250 -0.89 -1.32 -8.84
C GLY A 250 -2.00 -0.83 -7.90
N GLY A 251 -2.11 0.47 -7.65
CA GLY A 251 -3.26 1.04 -6.91
C GLY A 251 -3.47 0.47 -5.51
N CYS A 252 -2.40 0.13 -4.78
CA CYS A 252 -2.51 -0.51 -3.45
C CYS A 252 -3.39 0.31 -2.49
N ALA A 253 -4.24 -0.37 -1.71
CA ALA A 253 -5.04 0.25 -0.68
C ALA A 253 -4.16 0.69 0.51
N THR A 254 -4.34 1.93 0.95
CA THR A 254 -3.53 2.54 2.02
C THR A 254 -4.38 3.19 3.09
N ARG A 255 -3.85 3.24 4.32
CA ARG A 255 -4.31 4.14 5.38
C ARG A 255 -3.27 5.25 5.53
N THR A 256 -3.69 6.49 5.30
CA THR A 256 -2.86 7.68 5.45
C THR A 256 -3.17 8.35 6.78
N ASP A 257 -2.17 8.35 7.67
CA ASP A 257 -2.28 8.98 8.98
C ASP A 257 -1.67 10.38 8.91
N HIS A 258 -2.45 11.40 9.26
CA HIS A 258 -2.05 12.80 9.18
C HIS A 258 -2.34 13.57 10.46
N ARG A 259 -1.60 14.66 10.66
CA ARG A 259 -1.74 15.57 11.80
C ARG A 259 -1.53 17.01 11.33
N ARG A 260 -2.49 17.89 11.63
CA ARG A 260 -2.43 19.32 11.26
C ARG A 260 -2.12 19.54 9.77
N GLY A 261 -2.80 18.79 8.89
CA GLY A 261 -2.63 18.87 7.44
C GLY A 261 -1.34 18.24 6.89
N LYS A 262 -0.48 17.65 7.73
CA LYS A 262 0.75 16.98 7.29
C LYS A 262 0.60 15.46 7.39
N VAL A 263 0.94 14.76 6.32
CA VAL A 263 1.02 13.29 6.33
C VAL A 263 2.21 12.87 7.19
N MET A 264 1.94 12.02 8.18
CA MET A 264 2.96 11.55 9.14
C MET A 264 3.47 10.16 8.77
N ARG A 265 2.58 9.27 8.33
CA ARG A 265 2.91 7.91 7.85
C ARG A 265 1.82 7.34 6.96
N ARG A 266 2.17 6.30 6.20
CA ARG A 266 1.24 5.47 5.43
C ARG A 266 1.39 4.01 5.82
N LEU A 267 0.25 3.34 6.00
CA LEU A 267 0.18 1.90 6.27
C LEU A 267 -0.61 1.22 5.15
N ALA A 268 -0.39 -0.09 4.99
CA ALA A 268 -1.23 -0.88 4.10
C ALA A 268 -2.63 -0.98 4.72
N SER A 269 -3.67 -0.76 3.91
CA SER A 269 -5.02 -1.21 4.26
C SER A 269 -5.24 -2.61 3.70
N PRO A 270 -6.00 -3.47 4.40
CA PRO A 270 -6.31 -4.80 3.90
C PRO A 270 -7.22 -4.72 2.67
N ASP A 271 -6.74 -5.25 1.55
CA ASP A 271 -7.50 -5.45 0.31
C ASP A 271 -7.05 -6.77 -0.36
N PRO A 272 -7.76 -7.88 -0.13
CA PRO A 272 -7.40 -9.20 -0.68
C PRO A 272 -7.34 -9.25 -2.20
N GLU A 273 -8.10 -8.39 -2.90
CA GLU A 273 -8.13 -8.35 -4.36
C GLU A 273 -6.95 -7.57 -4.95
N VAL A 274 -6.29 -6.71 -4.16
CA VAL A 274 -5.18 -5.86 -4.60
C VAL A 274 -3.89 -6.27 -3.91
N ASN A 275 -3.58 -5.66 -2.77
CA ASN A 275 -2.28 -5.74 -2.12
C ASN A 275 -2.25 -6.66 -0.88
N GLU A 276 -3.35 -7.39 -0.62
CA GLU A 276 -3.58 -8.14 0.61
C GLU A 276 -3.39 -7.23 1.82
N GLU A 277 -2.24 -7.26 2.48
CA GLU A 277 -1.90 -6.34 3.58
C GLU A 277 -0.52 -5.69 3.41
N TRP A 278 0.02 -5.68 2.19
CA TRP A 278 1.41 -5.31 1.93
C TRP A 278 1.51 -4.01 1.12
N LEU A 279 2.62 -3.28 1.31
CA LEU A 279 3.01 -2.16 0.48
C LEU A 279 4.48 -2.27 0.12
N CYS A 280 4.87 -1.83 -1.07
CA CYS A 280 6.27 -1.53 -1.33
C CYS A 280 6.70 -0.27 -0.57
N ASP A 281 8.00 -0.12 -0.40
CA ASP A 281 8.60 1.00 0.33
C ASP A 281 8.40 2.34 -0.39
N LYS A 282 8.24 2.34 -1.73
CA LYS A 282 7.76 3.50 -2.49
C LYS A 282 6.40 3.98 -1.95
N GLY A 283 5.42 3.08 -1.87
CA GLY A 283 4.09 3.38 -1.36
C GLY A 283 4.07 3.76 0.13
N ARG A 284 4.97 3.18 0.92
CA ARG A 284 5.04 3.37 2.36
C ARG A 284 5.73 4.66 2.79
N PHE A 285 6.82 5.04 2.13
CA PHE A 285 7.68 6.16 2.53
C PHE A 285 7.66 7.34 1.55
N GLY A 286 7.21 7.13 0.31
CA GLY A 286 7.26 8.09 -0.79
C GLY A 286 6.32 9.30 -0.71
N PHE A 287 5.82 9.69 0.46
CA PHE A 287 4.79 10.75 0.60
C PHE A 287 5.33 12.14 0.97
N ARG A 288 6.64 12.27 1.21
CA ARG A 288 7.25 13.51 1.73
C ARG A 288 7.37 14.64 0.70
N TYR A 289 7.09 14.38 -0.57
CA TYR A 289 7.11 15.39 -1.64
C TYR A 289 6.14 16.55 -1.37
N ALA A 290 5.00 16.28 -0.71
CA ALA A 290 4.00 17.30 -0.38
C ALA A 290 4.49 18.34 0.66
N GLN A 291 5.61 18.08 1.32
CA GLN A 291 6.19 18.92 2.37
C GLN A 291 7.53 19.54 1.95
N GLN A 292 7.95 19.37 0.69
CA GLN A 292 9.17 19.96 0.18
C GLN A 292 8.99 21.45 -0.10
N ARG A 293 10.10 22.19 -0.04
CA ARG A 293 10.11 23.66 -0.18
C ARG A 293 9.89 24.13 -1.62
N ASP A 294 10.11 23.26 -2.59
CA ASP A 294 9.92 23.49 -4.02
C ASP A 294 8.49 23.17 -4.49
N ARG A 295 7.58 22.84 -3.56
CA ARG A 295 6.16 22.69 -3.87
C ARG A 295 5.58 24.04 -4.31
N LEU A 296 4.93 24.06 -5.47
CA LEU A 296 4.20 25.22 -5.94
C LEU A 296 2.96 25.46 -5.07
N GLU A 297 2.90 26.61 -4.38
CA GLU A 297 1.79 27.00 -3.49
C GLU A 297 0.92 28.12 -4.07
N THR A 298 1.43 28.86 -5.05
CA THR A 298 0.75 29.96 -5.74
C THR A 298 1.04 29.88 -7.24
N PRO A 299 0.13 30.37 -8.11
CA PRO A 299 0.42 30.53 -9.53
C PRO A 299 1.65 31.42 -9.76
N LEU A 300 2.41 31.11 -10.80
CA LEU A 300 3.55 31.90 -11.25
C LEU A 300 3.34 32.29 -12.72
N VAL A 301 3.61 33.54 -13.08
CA VAL A 301 3.51 34.06 -14.45
C VAL A 301 4.85 34.68 -14.85
N ARG A 302 5.24 34.57 -16.12
CA ARG A 302 6.46 35.22 -16.59
C ARG A 302 6.25 36.73 -16.73
N GLY A 303 7.04 37.52 -16.02
CA GLY A 303 7.06 38.97 -16.14
C GLY A 303 7.81 39.45 -17.38
N GLU A 304 7.97 40.77 -17.52
CA GLU A 304 8.70 41.40 -18.64
C GLU A 304 10.18 40.98 -18.70
N SER A 305 10.76 40.63 -17.56
CA SER A 305 12.12 40.08 -17.43
C SER A 305 12.26 38.64 -18.00
N GLY A 306 11.14 37.96 -18.27
CA GLY A 306 11.09 36.55 -18.64
C GLY A 306 11.17 35.58 -17.44
N GLU A 307 11.36 36.09 -16.22
CA GLU A 307 11.40 35.29 -14.99
C GLU A 307 10.01 34.98 -14.46
N LEU A 308 9.86 33.85 -13.75
CA LEU A 308 8.60 33.46 -13.12
C LEU A 308 8.40 34.24 -11.81
N GLU A 309 7.29 34.97 -11.73
CA GLU A 309 6.94 35.79 -10.58
C GLU A 309 5.60 35.34 -9.98
N PRO A 310 5.41 35.41 -8.64
CA PRO A 310 4.13 35.09 -8.01
C PRO A 310 2.98 35.97 -8.51
N ALA A 311 1.90 35.32 -8.94
CA ALA A 311 0.72 35.98 -9.47
C ALA A 311 -0.54 35.58 -8.72
N SER A 312 -1.57 36.42 -8.81
CA SER A 312 -2.91 36.06 -8.31
C SER A 312 -3.58 35.04 -9.24
N TRP A 313 -4.54 34.27 -8.72
CA TRP A 313 -5.31 33.33 -9.56
C TRP A 313 -6.01 34.00 -10.76
N PRO A 314 -6.70 35.15 -10.62
CA PRO A 314 -7.31 35.83 -11.77
C PRO A 314 -6.30 36.24 -12.84
N GLU A 315 -5.16 36.80 -12.43
CA GLU A 315 -4.08 37.21 -13.33
C GLU A 315 -3.47 36.03 -14.08
N ALA A 316 -3.15 34.95 -13.37
CA ALA A 316 -2.58 33.75 -13.97
C ALA A 316 -3.56 33.06 -14.94
N LEU A 317 -4.85 33.02 -14.59
CA LEU A 317 -5.88 32.46 -15.46
C LEU A 317 -6.12 33.31 -16.70
N GLU A 318 -6.10 34.64 -16.57
CA GLU A 318 -6.23 35.57 -17.70
C GLU A 318 -5.03 35.43 -18.65
N ALA A 319 -3.80 35.43 -18.12
CA ALA A 319 -2.59 35.23 -18.93
C ALA A 319 -2.59 33.88 -19.64
N ALA A 320 -2.99 32.80 -18.94
CA ALA A 320 -3.13 31.47 -19.54
C ALA A 320 -4.22 31.46 -20.63
N ALA A 321 -5.37 32.07 -20.38
CA ALA A 321 -6.48 32.14 -21.33
C ALA A 321 -6.08 32.90 -22.61
N GLN A 322 -5.40 34.04 -22.49
CA GLN A 322 -4.91 34.81 -23.63
C GLN A 322 -3.95 33.99 -24.50
N GLY A 323 -2.95 33.34 -23.88
CA GLY A 323 -2.00 32.50 -24.60
C GLY A 323 -2.67 31.30 -25.28
N LEU A 324 -3.60 30.63 -24.59
CA LEU A 324 -4.30 29.46 -25.11
C LEU A 324 -5.29 29.82 -26.23
N LEU A 325 -5.98 30.96 -26.13
CA LEU A 325 -6.86 31.46 -27.20
C LEU A 325 -6.06 31.79 -28.48
N ALA A 326 -4.90 32.41 -28.34
CA ALA A 326 -4.01 32.70 -29.47
C ALA A 326 -3.43 31.42 -30.13
N ALA A 327 -3.35 30.33 -29.38
CA ALA A 327 -2.85 29.03 -29.84
C ALA A 327 -3.96 28.02 -30.20
N ARG A 328 -5.24 28.41 -30.19
CA ARG A 328 -6.37 27.51 -30.50
C ARG A 328 -6.16 26.81 -31.86
N GLY A 329 -6.39 25.50 -31.90
CA GLY A 329 -6.11 24.63 -33.05
C GLY A 329 -4.64 24.26 -33.27
N ARG A 330 -3.72 24.82 -32.48
CA ARG A 330 -2.26 24.59 -32.54
C ARG A 330 -1.63 24.32 -31.16
N ALA A 331 -2.47 23.98 -30.18
CA ALA A 331 -2.04 23.69 -28.82
C ALA A 331 -1.94 22.18 -28.61
N GLY A 332 -1.01 21.76 -27.76
CA GLY A 332 -0.90 20.40 -27.24
C GLY A 332 -1.07 20.39 -25.72
N VAL A 333 -1.66 19.32 -25.19
CA VAL A 333 -1.88 19.14 -23.74
C VAL A 333 -1.15 17.88 -23.27
N LEU A 334 -0.13 18.06 -22.42
CA LEU A 334 0.57 16.95 -21.77
C LEU A 334 0.24 16.94 -20.28
N THR A 335 -0.61 16.02 -19.84
CA THR A 335 -1.16 16.03 -18.47
C THR A 335 -0.28 15.32 -17.43
N GLY A 336 0.58 14.41 -17.89
CA GLY A 336 1.35 13.51 -17.04
C GLY A 336 0.54 12.32 -16.50
N GLY A 337 1.24 11.26 -16.07
CA GLY A 337 0.66 9.96 -15.68
C GLY A 337 0.29 9.80 -14.20
N ARG A 338 -0.12 10.88 -13.50
CA ARG A 338 -0.53 10.82 -12.07
C ARG A 338 -1.90 11.45 -11.78
N LEU A 339 -2.64 11.81 -12.83
CA LEU A 339 -3.95 12.39 -12.67
C LEU A 339 -5.00 11.37 -12.22
N THR A 340 -6.05 11.91 -11.59
CA THR A 340 -7.29 11.16 -11.41
C THR A 340 -7.99 10.96 -12.74
N VAL A 341 -8.97 10.05 -12.78
CA VAL A 341 -9.77 9.82 -14.00
C VAL A 341 -10.61 11.05 -14.34
N GLU A 342 -11.09 11.74 -13.30
CA GLU A 342 -11.86 12.97 -13.38
C GLU A 342 -11.04 14.10 -14.01
N ASP A 343 -9.81 14.31 -13.54
CA ASP A 343 -8.91 15.33 -14.10
C ASP A 343 -8.48 14.97 -15.53
N ALA A 344 -8.16 13.70 -15.80
CA ALA A 344 -7.83 13.24 -17.14
C ALA A 344 -9.00 13.47 -18.12
N TYR A 345 -10.23 13.22 -17.69
CA TYR A 345 -11.43 13.54 -18.47
C TYR A 345 -11.61 15.06 -18.65
N ALA A 346 -11.38 15.87 -17.62
CA ALA A 346 -11.47 17.31 -17.71
C ALA A 346 -10.46 17.90 -18.72
N TYR A 347 -9.19 17.46 -18.68
CA TYR A 347 -8.18 17.88 -19.66
C TYR A 347 -8.50 17.37 -21.07
N SER A 348 -9.00 16.14 -21.19
CA SER A 348 -9.48 15.56 -22.45
C SER A 348 -10.59 16.41 -23.09
N LYS A 349 -11.56 16.86 -22.29
CA LYS A 349 -12.62 17.76 -22.74
C LYS A 349 -12.07 19.16 -23.04
N PHE A 350 -11.16 19.66 -22.21
CA PHE A 350 -10.56 20.99 -22.40
C PHE A 350 -9.78 21.07 -23.72
N ALA A 351 -8.92 20.09 -24.00
CA ALA A 351 -8.18 20.00 -25.25
C ALA A 351 -9.12 20.01 -26.47
N ARG A 352 -10.09 19.09 -26.48
CA ARG A 352 -10.97 18.90 -27.66
C ARG A 352 -11.99 20.02 -27.86
N VAL A 353 -12.60 20.51 -26.78
CA VAL A 353 -13.71 21.47 -26.87
C VAL A 353 -13.21 22.92 -26.82
N ALA A 354 -12.29 23.24 -25.91
CA ALA A 354 -11.84 24.61 -25.73
C ALA A 354 -10.68 24.96 -26.67
N LEU A 355 -9.67 24.07 -26.76
CA LEU A 355 -8.47 24.31 -27.56
C LEU A 355 -8.58 23.83 -29.01
N ASP A 356 -9.63 23.11 -29.36
CA ASP A 356 -9.87 22.58 -30.73
C ASP A 356 -8.71 21.70 -31.23
N THR A 357 -8.21 20.84 -30.35
CA THR A 357 -7.08 19.94 -30.64
C THR A 357 -7.36 18.53 -30.15
N ASN A 358 -6.86 17.54 -30.89
CA ASN A 358 -6.76 16.15 -30.42
C ASN A 358 -5.35 15.82 -29.92
N ASP A 359 -4.44 16.79 -29.92
CA ASP A 359 -3.07 16.63 -29.41
C ASP A 359 -3.09 16.68 -27.88
N ILE A 360 -3.59 15.59 -27.28
CA ILE A 360 -3.56 15.37 -25.84
C ILE A 360 -2.92 14.02 -25.54
N ASP A 361 -1.96 14.04 -24.62
CA ASP A 361 -1.32 12.83 -24.11
C ASP A 361 -1.02 12.97 -22.62
N PHE A 362 -0.77 11.85 -21.95
CA PHE A 362 -0.25 11.79 -20.59
C PHE A 362 1.18 11.23 -20.54
N ARG A 363 1.62 10.57 -21.62
CA ARG A 363 2.89 9.85 -21.72
C ARG A 363 4.04 10.84 -21.88
N ALA A 364 4.89 10.94 -20.87
CA ALA A 364 6.12 11.73 -20.89
C ALA A 364 7.37 10.82 -21.06
N ARG A 365 7.26 9.80 -21.92
CA ARG A 365 8.28 8.75 -22.14
C ARG A 365 8.32 8.35 -23.62
N VAL A 366 9.25 7.45 -23.96
CA VAL A 366 9.27 6.78 -25.27
C VAL A 366 7.92 6.10 -25.51
N HIS A 367 7.29 6.40 -26.65
CA HIS A 367 6.01 5.84 -27.08
C HIS A 367 6.00 5.71 -28.61
N SER A 368 5.01 4.99 -29.15
CA SER A 368 4.86 4.78 -30.60
C SER A 368 3.40 4.91 -31.03
N SER A 369 3.17 5.05 -32.35
CA SER A 369 1.83 4.93 -32.94
C SER A 369 1.25 3.54 -32.72
N GLU A 370 2.10 2.50 -32.83
CA GLU A 370 1.73 1.12 -32.51
C GLU A 370 1.18 0.99 -31.09
N GLU A 371 1.78 1.68 -30.11
CA GLU A 371 1.24 1.70 -28.76
C GLU A 371 -0.15 2.33 -28.70
N ALA A 372 -0.37 3.46 -29.38
CA ALA A 372 -1.68 4.10 -29.38
C ALA A 372 -2.75 3.17 -29.98
N ASP A 373 -2.43 2.49 -31.09
CA ASP A 373 -3.32 1.54 -31.75
C ASP A 373 -3.58 0.31 -30.88
N PHE A 374 -2.54 -0.24 -30.25
CA PHE A 374 -2.64 -1.34 -29.30
C PHE A 374 -3.54 -0.99 -28.11
N LEU A 375 -3.32 0.17 -27.49
CA LEU A 375 -4.13 0.63 -26.36
C LEU A 375 -5.58 0.81 -26.79
N ALA A 376 -5.84 1.45 -27.93
CA ALA A 376 -7.20 1.65 -28.45
C ALA A 376 -7.92 0.31 -28.73
N ALA A 377 -7.24 -0.65 -29.36
CA ALA A 377 -7.85 -1.90 -29.80
C ALA A 377 -7.99 -2.94 -28.66
N ARG A 378 -7.03 -2.99 -27.73
CA ARG A 378 -6.89 -4.09 -26.77
C ARG A 378 -7.13 -3.69 -25.32
N ILE A 379 -6.93 -2.42 -24.95
CA ILE A 379 -6.93 -1.99 -23.54
C ILE A 379 -8.09 -1.04 -23.23
N ALA A 380 -8.30 -0.02 -24.06
CA ALA A 380 -9.29 1.01 -23.85
C ALA A 380 -10.71 0.42 -23.80
N GLY A 381 -11.51 0.88 -22.84
CA GLY A 381 -12.88 0.42 -22.65
C GLY A 381 -13.05 -0.97 -22.03
N ARG A 382 -11.95 -1.67 -21.71
CA ARG A 382 -11.98 -3.02 -21.12
C ARG A 382 -11.57 -3.00 -19.65
N GLY A 383 -12.19 -3.84 -18.83
CA GLY A 383 -11.81 -4.02 -17.43
C GLY A 383 -13.00 -4.45 -16.56
N ARG A 384 -12.70 -5.08 -15.42
CA ARG A 384 -13.71 -5.62 -14.51
C ARG A 384 -14.76 -4.59 -14.09
N ASP A 385 -14.33 -3.34 -13.91
CA ASP A 385 -15.20 -2.22 -13.54
C ASP A 385 -15.95 -1.57 -14.72
N LEU A 386 -15.59 -1.91 -15.97
CA LEU A 386 -16.16 -1.36 -17.20
C LEU A 386 -17.08 -2.36 -17.91
N ASP A 387 -16.53 -3.49 -18.35
CA ASP A 387 -17.22 -4.51 -19.16
C ASP A 387 -17.28 -5.89 -18.47
N GLY A 388 -16.78 -5.98 -17.24
CA GLY A 388 -16.73 -7.22 -16.47
C GLY A 388 -15.59 -8.16 -16.88
N THR A 389 -14.76 -7.79 -17.86
CA THR A 389 -13.67 -8.62 -18.37
C THR A 389 -12.30 -8.23 -17.80
N GLY A 390 -11.32 -9.12 -17.89
CA GLY A 390 -9.91 -8.81 -17.65
C GLY A 390 -9.28 -9.51 -16.45
N ILE A 391 -7.95 -9.51 -16.47
CA ILE A 391 -7.08 -10.19 -15.50
C ILE A 391 -7.08 -9.43 -14.16
N THR A 392 -7.23 -10.18 -13.08
CA THR A 392 -7.13 -9.68 -11.69
C THR A 392 -5.84 -10.20 -11.04
N TYR A 393 -5.45 -9.65 -9.88
CA TYR A 393 -4.32 -10.23 -9.12
C TYR A 393 -4.58 -11.69 -8.78
N THR A 394 -5.83 -12.05 -8.48
CA THR A 394 -6.22 -13.44 -8.16
C THR A 394 -6.15 -14.35 -9.38
N SER A 395 -6.59 -13.92 -10.56
CA SER A 395 -6.47 -14.76 -11.76
C SER A 395 -5.02 -14.89 -12.21
N LEU A 396 -4.22 -13.83 -12.06
CA LEU A 396 -2.77 -13.90 -12.27
C LEU A 396 -2.10 -14.87 -11.30
N GLU A 397 -2.46 -14.85 -10.00
CA GLU A 397 -1.95 -15.80 -9.00
C GLU A 397 -2.34 -17.25 -9.34
N LYS A 398 -3.51 -17.48 -9.93
CA LYS A 398 -4.00 -18.81 -10.33
C LYS A 398 -3.50 -19.30 -11.69
N ALA A 399 -2.87 -18.44 -12.49
CA ALA A 399 -2.43 -18.81 -13.84
C ALA A 399 -1.41 -19.97 -13.78
N PRO A 400 -1.45 -20.94 -14.71
CA PRO A 400 -0.47 -22.02 -14.76
C PRO A 400 0.90 -21.53 -15.26
N ALA A 401 0.90 -20.49 -16.11
CA ALA A 401 2.09 -19.89 -16.69
C ALA A 401 1.91 -18.39 -16.91
N VAL A 402 3.00 -17.64 -16.75
CA VAL A 402 3.04 -16.19 -16.96
C VAL A 402 4.27 -15.84 -17.79
N LEU A 403 4.12 -15.08 -18.87
CA LEU A 403 5.21 -14.50 -19.64
C LEU A 403 5.28 -13.00 -19.39
N LEU A 404 6.42 -12.50 -18.91
CA LEU A 404 6.71 -11.07 -18.75
C LEU A 404 7.48 -10.56 -19.97
N VAL A 405 7.01 -9.47 -20.57
CA VAL A 405 7.59 -8.90 -21.80
C VAL A 405 7.72 -7.38 -21.66
N GLY A 406 8.94 -6.86 -21.76
CA GLY A 406 9.21 -5.45 -21.53
C GLY A 406 8.78 -4.99 -20.12
N PHE A 407 8.80 -5.90 -19.14
CA PHE A 407 8.25 -5.69 -17.80
C PHE A 407 9.09 -6.39 -16.73
N GLU A 408 9.45 -5.66 -15.67
CA GLU A 408 9.94 -6.25 -14.42
C GLU A 408 8.94 -5.98 -13.30
N SER A 409 8.22 -7.03 -12.90
CA SER A 409 7.32 -7.07 -11.75
C SER A 409 7.86 -6.46 -10.45
N GLU A 410 9.09 -6.74 -10.00
CA GLU A 410 9.54 -6.27 -8.69
C GLU A 410 9.75 -4.75 -8.66
N GLU A 411 10.30 -4.20 -9.75
CA GLU A 411 10.63 -2.78 -9.86
C GLU A 411 9.41 -1.94 -10.26
N GLU A 412 8.65 -2.39 -11.26
CA GLU A 412 7.61 -1.62 -11.92
C GLU A 412 6.25 -1.75 -11.20
N ALA A 413 5.88 -2.96 -10.77
CA ALA A 413 4.64 -3.21 -10.02
C ALA A 413 4.84 -4.22 -8.89
N PRO A 414 5.46 -3.82 -7.75
CA PRO A 414 5.86 -4.73 -6.69
C PRO A 414 4.73 -5.65 -6.15
N GLY A 415 3.47 -5.20 -6.21
CA GLY A 415 2.32 -6.03 -5.83
C GLY A 415 2.11 -7.24 -6.77
N VAL A 416 2.41 -7.08 -8.06
CA VAL A 416 2.42 -8.19 -9.04
C VAL A 416 3.50 -9.18 -8.68
N PHE A 417 4.71 -8.71 -8.37
CA PHE A 417 5.81 -9.58 -7.93
C PHE A 417 5.42 -10.44 -6.73
N LEU A 418 4.80 -9.86 -5.69
CA LEU A 418 4.35 -10.62 -4.53
C LEU A 418 3.36 -11.73 -4.90
N ARG A 419 2.45 -11.49 -5.87
CA ARG A 419 1.52 -12.52 -6.37
C ARG A 419 2.23 -13.63 -7.13
N LEU A 420 3.15 -13.29 -8.04
CA LEU A 420 3.92 -14.27 -8.81
C LEU A 420 4.76 -15.15 -7.88
N ARG A 421 5.44 -14.54 -6.90
CA ARG A 421 6.22 -15.28 -5.90
C ARG A 421 5.35 -16.20 -5.06
N LYS A 422 4.20 -15.71 -4.57
CA LYS A 422 3.24 -16.52 -3.82
C LYS A 422 2.73 -17.71 -4.65
N ALA A 423 2.37 -17.47 -5.91
CA ALA A 423 1.90 -18.50 -6.83
C ALA A 423 2.96 -19.58 -7.10
N TRP A 424 4.21 -19.16 -7.32
CA TRP A 424 5.34 -20.08 -7.47
C TRP A 424 5.53 -20.94 -6.21
N GLN A 425 5.53 -20.34 -5.02
CA GLN A 425 5.73 -21.08 -3.77
C GLN A 425 4.61 -22.05 -3.43
N LYS A 426 3.35 -21.69 -3.71
CA LYS A 426 2.19 -22.49 -3.30
C LYS A 426 1.81 -23.58 -4.30
N HIS A 427 2.00 -23.35 -5.60
CA HIS A 427 1.57 -24.30 -6.64
C HIS A 427 2.49 -24.37 -7.86
N GLY A 428 3.69 -23.80 -7.81
CA GLY A 428 4.70 -23.99 -8.85
C GLY A 428 4.39 -23.31 -10.18
N GLN A 429 3.68 -22.17 -10.17
CA GLN A 429 3.42 -21.37 -11.37
C GLN A 429 4.72 -21.12 -12.15
N ARG A 430 4.67 -21.36 -13.48
CA ARG A 430 5.82 -21.18 -14.38
C ARG A 430 5.88 -19.73 -14.87
N THR A 431 6.79 -18.94 -14.34
CA THR A 431 7.02 -17.55 -14.79
C THR A 431 8.19 -17.51 -15.76
N PHE A 432 8.02 -16.87 -16.91
CA PHE A 432 9.06 -16.62 -17.90
C PHE A 432 9.25 -15.12 -18.10
N SER A 433 10.45 -14.67 -18.42
CA SER A 433 10.72 -13.27 -18.74
C SER A 433 11.53 -13.16 -20.02
N LEU A 434 11.00 -12.43 -21.00
CA LEU A 434 11.74 -11.99 -22.17
C LEU A 434 12.54 -10.73 -21.79
N ALA A 435 13.82 -10.92 -21.55
CA ALA A 435 14.74 -9.87 -21.13
C ALA A 435 16.18 -10.22 -21.50
N THR A 436 17.08 -9.24 -21.39
CA THR A 436 18.51 -9.45 -21.62
C THR A 436 19.21 -10.20 -20.49
N HIS A 437 18.69 -10.13 -19.27
CA HIS A 437 19.28 -10.74 -18.09
C HIS A 437 18.22 -11.11 -17.05
N ALA A 438 18.53 -12.09 -16.22
CA ALA A 438 17.70 -12.47 -15.09
C ALA A 438 17.82 -11.43 -13.99
N THR A 439 16.69 -10.96 -13.47
CA THR A 439 16.63 -10.03 -12.35
C THR A 439 16.50 -10.79 -11.04
N ARG A 440 16.78 -10.11 -9.92
CA ARG A 440 16.53 -10.66 -8.58
C ARG A 440 15.04 -10.98 -8.38
N GLY A 441 14.14 -10.10 -8.87
CA GLY A 441 12.70 -10.33 -8.83
C GLY A 441 12.28 -11.60 -9.56
N LEU A 442 12.79 -11.82 -10.76
CA LEU A 442 12.53 -13.04 -11.52
C LEU A 442 13.01 -14.28 -10.76
N ALA A 443 14.24 -14.28 -10.26
CA ALA A 443 14.79 -15.40 -9.50
C ALA A 443 13.98 -15.68 -8.21
N LYS A 444 13.57 -14.63 -7.49
CA LYS A 444 12.72 -14.74 -6.29
C LYS A 444 11.31 -15.24 -6.62
N ALA A 445 10.81 -15.05 -7.83
CA ALA A 445 9.54 -15.61 -8.28
C ALA A 445 9.70 -17.00 -8.94
N GLY A 446 10.90 -17.62 -8.86
CA GLY A 446 11.17 -18.92 -9.46
C GLY A 446 11.11 -18.92 -10.99
N GLY A 447 11.29 -17.75 -11.61
CA GLY A 447 11.11 -17.58 -13.03
C GLY A 447 12.32 -17.95 -13.87
N THR A 448 12.06 -18.22 -15.14
CA THR A 448 13.04 -18.60 -16.17
C THR A 448 13.28 -17.45 -17.13
N LEU A 449 14.54 -17.10 -17.35
CA LEU A 449 14.92 -16.10 -18.35
C LEU A 449 14.84 -16.71 -19.75
N LEU A 450 14.15 -16.02 -20.65
CA LEU A 450 14.25 -16.22 -22.09
C LEU A 450 15.12 -15.08 -22.64
N PRO A 451 16.40 -15.35 -22.97
CA PRO A 451 17.38 -14.30 -23.24
C PRO A 451 17.13 -13.65 -24.60
N ALA A 452 16.40 -12.53 -24.57
CA ALA A 452 16.14 -11.69 -25.74
C ALA A 452 17.15 -10.55 -25.79
N ALA A 453 17.79 -10.33 -26.94
CA ALA A 453 18.56 -9.13 -27.18
C ALA A 453 17.60 -7.93 -27.33
N PRO A 454 18.01 -6.70 -26.96
CA PRO A 454 17.13 -5.55 -27.09
C PRO A 454 16.66 -5.37 -28.54
N GLY A 455 15.35 -5.31 -28.75
CA GLY A 455 14.73 -5.19 -30.06
C GLY A 455 14.34 -6.52 -30.71
N THR A 456 14.78 -7.67 -30.18
CA THR A 456 14.44 -9.01 -30.72
C THR A 456 13.25 -9.65 -29.99
N GLU A 457 12.60 -8.93 -29.08
CA GLU A 457 11.37 -9.39 -28.42
C GLU A 457 10.26 -9.81 -29.42
N PRO A 458 10.04 -9.14 -30.57
CA PRO A 458 9.04 -9.58 -31.56
C PRO A 458 9.35 -10.97 -32.14
N GLU A 459 10.61 -11.25 -32.45
CA GLU A 459 11.06 -12.54 -32.99
C GLU A 459 10.81 -13.67 -31.99
N TRP A 460 11.13 -13.43 -30.71
CA TRP A 460 10.82 -14.37 -29.62
C TRP A 460 9.32 -14.61 -29.47
N LEU A 461 8.51 -13.56 -29.54
CA LEU A 461 7.05 -13.68 -29.44
C LEU A 461 6.47 -14.47 -30.62
N ASP A 462 6.95 -14.25 -31.83
CA ASP A 462 6.53 -15.00 -33.02
C ASP A 462 7.00 -16.47 -32.97
N ALA A 463 8.20 -16.73 -32.44
CA ALA A 463 8.68 -18.10 -32.17
C ALA A 463 7.81 -18.81 -31.11
N LEU A 464 7.45 -18.13 -30.01
CA LEU A 464 6.54 -18.67 -28.99
C LEU A 464 5.13 -18.92 -29.55
N ALA A 465 4.65 -18.04 -30.44
CA ALA A 465 3.37 -18.18 -31.11
C ALA A 465 3.33 -19.42 -32.02
N SER A 466 4.35 -19.59 -32.86
CA SER A 466 4.43 -20.71 -33.82
C SER A 466 4.88 -22.03 -33.18
N GLY A 467 5.65 -21.97 -32.09
CA GLY A 467 6.35 -23.11 -31.52
C GLY A 467 7.56 -23.58 -32.32
N ALA A 468 7.94 -22.87 -33.39
CA ALA A 468 9.04 -23.25 -34.27
C ALA A 468 10.36 -22.58 -33.84
N GLY A 469 11.48 -23.27 -34.04
CA GLY A 469 12.82 -22.73 -33.76
C GLY A 469 13.15 -22.51 -32.29
N LEU A 470 12.36 -23.10 -31.38
CA LEU A 470 12.57 -23.02 -29.93
C LEU A 470 13.14 -24.33 -29.39
N GLU A 471 14.18 -24.23 -28.58
CA GLU A 471 14.78 -25.34 -27.84
C GLU A 471 14.79 -25.04 -26.33
N GLY A 472 15.00 -26.07 -25.51
CA GLY A 472 15.17 -25.93 -24.07
C GLY A 472 14.02 -25.17 -23.39
N ASP A 473 14.36 -24.10 -22.68
CA ASP A 473 13.39 -23.29 -21.92
C ASP A 473 12.41 -22.53 -22.82
N GLY A 474 12.80 -22.20 -24.06
CA GLY A 474 11.88 -21.61 -25.05
C GLY A 474 10.74 -22.56 -25.42
N ALA A 475 11.06 -23.83 -25.66
CA ALA A 475 10.06 -24.86 -25.98
C ALA A 475 9.10 -25.08 -24.79
N LYS A 476 9.64 -25.14 -23.56
CA LYS A 476 8.84 -25.24 -22.32
C LYS A 476 7.92 -24.03 -22.15
N ALA A 477 8.38 -22.83 -22.46
CA ALA A 477 7.57 -21.61 -22.38
C ALA A 477 6.42 -21.64 -23.40
N ALA A 478 6.69 -22.03 -24.65
CA ALA A 478 5.67 -22.16 -25.68
C ALA A 478 4.57 -23.16 -25.31
N GLU A 479 4.96 -24.33 -24.77
CA GLU A 479 4.01 -25.32 -24.24
C GLU A 479 3.20 -24.75 -23.07
N ALA A 480 3.88 -24.12 -22.11
CA ALA A 480 3.25 -23.57 -20.92
C ALA A 480 2.20 -22.49 -21.24
N LEU A 481 2.48 -21.64 -22.23
CA LEU A 481 1.57 -20.58 -22.67
C LEU A 481 0.31 -21.08 -23.37
N ARG A 482 0.30 -22.32 -23.86
CA ARG A 482 -0.92 -22.96 -24.41
C ARG A 482 -1.78 -23.62 -23.35
N THR A 483 -1.33 -23.64 -22.09
CA THR A 483 -2.15 -24.14 -20.98
C THR A 483 -3.26 -23.12 -20.69
N GLY A 484 -4.51 -23.58 -20.62
CA GLY A 484 -5.66 -22.71 -20.35
C GLY A 484 -5.47 -21.85 -19.09
N GLY A 485 -5.73 -20.55 -19.22
CA GLY A 485 -5.53 -19.57 -18.14
C GLY A 485 -4.10 -19.00 -18.04
N ALA A 486 -3.18 -19.35 -18.95
CA ALA A 486 -1.87 -18.70 -19.04
C ALA A 486 -2.02 -17.20 -19.37
N VAL A 487 -1.04 -16.40 -18.94
CA VAL A 487 -1.07 -14.94 -19.06
C VAL A 487 0.19 -14.40 -19.73
N ILE A 488 0.03 -13.46 -20.66
CA ILE A 488 1.12 -12.63 -21.18
C ILE A 488 0.98 -11.24 -20.60
N VAL A 489 1.97 -10.82 -19.80
CA VAL A 489 2.08 -9.50 -19.19
C VAL A 489 3.02 -8.64 -20.02
N VAL A 490 2.48 -7.59 -20.61
CA VAL A 490 3.25 -6.61 -21.37
C VAL A 490 3.42 -5.33 -20.55
N GLY A 491 4.68 -4.91 -20.37
CA GLY A 491 5.02 -3.65 -19.73
C GLY A 491 5.07 -2.50 -20.74
N GLU A 492 5.03 -1.27 -20.23
CA GLU A 492 5.09 -0.08 -21.09
C GLU A 492 6.39 0.07 -21.88
N ARG A 493 7.49 -0.57 -21.46
CA ARG A 493 8.78 -0.48 -22.17
C ARG A 493 8.73 -1.16 -23.53
N LEU A 494 7.80 -2.10 -23.75
CA LEU A 494 7.64 -2.75 -25.05
C LEU A 494 7.18 -1.75 -26.14
N ALA A 495 6.64 -0.58 -25.76
CA ALA A 495 6.32 0.49 -26.71
C ALA A 495 7.56 1.05 -27.44
N GLY A 496 8.77 0.85 -26.90
CA GLY A 496 10.03 1.23 -27.54
C GLY A 496 10.57 0.21 -28.55
N VAL A 497 9.91 -0.95 -28.70
CA VAL A 497 10.33 -2.03 -29.58
C VAL A 497 9.38 -2.13 -30.76
N ALA A 498 9.89 -1.88 -31.97
CA ALA A 498 9.08 -1.88 -33.19
C ALA A 498 8.45 -3.27 -33.42
N GLY A 499 7.11 -3.32 -33.53
CA GLY A 499 6.38 -4.56 -33.74
C GLY A 499 6.17 -5.41 -32.48
N GLY A 500 6.69 -4.97 -31.32
CA GLY A 500 6.64 -5.76 -30.08
C GLY A 500 5.22 -5.95 -29.55
N LEU A 501 4.40 -4.90 -29.58
CA LEU A 501 3.01 -4.97 -29.12
C LEU A 501 2.15 -5.80 -30.08
N THR A 502 2.37 -5.65 -31.39
CA THR A 502 1.69 -6.44 -32.42
C THR A 502 2.05 -7.92 -32.29
N ALA A 503 3.34 -8.24 -32.09
CA ALA A 503 3.78 -9.61 -31.86
C ALA A 503 3.19 -10.19 -30.56
N ALA A 504 3.05 -9.40 -29.50
CA ALA A 504 2.42 -9.85 -28.25
C ALA A 504 0.93 -10.19 -28.45
N VAL A 505 0.22 -9.42 -29.29
CA VAL A 505 -1.17 -9.72 -29.66
C VAL A 505 -1.26 -11.01 -30.49
N ARG A 506 -0.35 -11.22 -31.46
CA ARG A 506 -0.29 -12.47 -32.23
C ARG A 506 0.00 -13.66 -31.33
N ALA A 507 0.99 -13.56 -30.45
CA ALA A 507 1.35 -14.61 -29.51
C ALA A 507 0.18 -14.99 -28.60
N ALA A 508 -0.47 -14.01 -27.98
CA ALA A 508 -1.67 -14.24 -27.15
C ALA A 508 -2.79 -14.94 -27.93
N SER A 509 -3.02 -14.53 -29.18
CA SER A 509 -4.08 -15.12 -30.02
C SER A 509 -3.74 -16.55 -30.45
N ALA A 510 -2.47 -16.84 -30.75
CA ALA A 510 -2.02 -18.16 -31.18
C ALA A 510 -1.94 -19.18 -30.03
N THR A 511 -1.55 -18.74 -28.83
CA THR A 511 -1.45 -19.62 -27.67
C THR A 511 -2.74 -19.75 -26.89
N GLY A 512 -3.67 -18.80 -27.04
CA GLY A 512 -4.87 -18.68 -26.21
C GLY A 512 -4.60 -18.05 -24.84
N ALA A 513 -3.38 -17.57 -24.58
CA ALA A 513 -3.04 -16.88 -23.34
C ALA A 513 -3.75 -15.53 -23.24
N GLU A 514 -4.17 -15.16 -22.02
CA GLU A 514 -4.76 -13.86 -21.77
C GLU A 514 -3.70 -12.76 -21.81
N LEU A 515 -3.96 -11.69 -22.57
CA LEU A 515 -3.05 -10.55 -22.66
C LEU A 515 -3.44 -9.46 -21.65
N VAL A 516 -2.47 -9.00 -20.87
CA VAL A 516 -2.60 -7.82 -19.99
C VAL A 516 -1.47 -6.84 -20.24
N TRP A 517 -1.81 -5.56 -20.15
CA TRP A 517 -0.85 -4.47 -20.18
C TRP A 517 -0.76 -3.82 -18.81
N ILE A 518 0.46 -3.64 -18.30
CA ILE A 518 0.74 -3.00 -17.03
C ILE A 518 1.63 -1.77 -17.30
N PRO A 519 1.09 -0.54 -17.13
CA PRO A 519 1.91 0.66 -17.25
C PRO A 519 2.74 0.90 -15.98
N ALA A 520 3.78 1.73 -16.05
CA ALA A 520 4.58 2.05 -14.87
C ALA A 520 3.89 3.09 -13.96
N GLY A 521 3.10 4.01 -14.54
CA GLY A 521 2.45 5.12 -13.85
C GLY A 521 1.02 4.84 -13.38
N PRO A 522 0.58 5.42 -12.24
CA PRO A 522 -0.77 5.24 -11.68
C PRO A 522 -1.89 5.86 -12.52
N GLY A 523 -1.64 6.94 -13.26
CA GLY A 523 -2.60 7.61 -14.14
C GLY A 523 -2.57 7.10 -15.58
N SER A 524 -1.56 6.30 -15.92
CA SER A 524 -1.46 5.55 -17.17
C SER A 524 -2.30 4.28 -17.15
N ALA A 525 -2.61 3.79 -15.94
CA ALA A 525 -3.74 2.92 -15.74
C ALA A 525 -4.97 3.70 -16.20
N ALA A 526 -5.55 3.33 -17.34
CA ALA A 526 -6.96 3.61 -17.62
C ALA A 526 -7.80 2.99 -16.46
N PRO A 527 -9.11 2.71 -16.58
CA PRO A 527 -9.72 1.72 -15.69
C PRO A 527 -9.14 0.31 -15.97
N SER A 528 -7.81 0.17 -15.99
CA SER A 528 -7.09 -1.06 -16.19
C SER A 528 -7.25 -1.89 -14.93
N ARG A 529 -8.16 -2.85 -15.03
CA ARG A 529 -8.07 -4.23 -14.51
C ARG A 529 -7.94 -4.46 -13.00
N TRP A 530 -7.60 -3.46 -12.21
CA TRP A 530 -7.51 -3.55 -10.76
C TRP A 530 -8.82 -3.10 -10.14
N ALA A 531 -9.50 -4.03 -9.47
CA ALA A 531 -10.79 -3.83 -8.84
C ALA A 531 -10.75 -2.56 -7.96
N ARG A 532 -11.55 -1.55 -8.31
CA ARG A 532 -11.85 -0.48 -7.35
C ARG A 532 -12.87 -0.99 -6.36
N CYS A 533 -12.48 -1.07 -5.09
CA CYS A 533 -13.44 -1.16 -4.00
C CYS A 533 -14.34 0.09 -4.01
N ARG A 534 -15.55 -0.03 -4.58
CA ARG A 534 -16.59 1.04 -4.64
C ARG A 534 -16.95 1.64 -3.26
N ARG A 535 -16.54 1.02 -2.15
CA ARG A 535 -16.79 1.49 -0.78
C ARG A 535 -15.96 2.73 -0.41
N CYS A 536 -14.74 2.91 -0.94
CA CYS A 536 -13.92 4.08 -0.60
C CYS A 536 -14.45 5.39 -1.22
N CYS A 537 -14.94 5.35 -2.46
CA CYS A 537 -15.45 6.55 -3.14
C CYS A 537 -16.71 7.15 -2.47
N ARG A 538 -17.55 6.34 -1.80
CA ARG A 538 -18.76 6.85 -1.13
C ARG A 538 -18.47 7.58 0.19
N ALA A 539 -17.34 7.32 0.84
CA ALA A 539 -16.99 7.97 2.10
C ALA A 539 -16.46 9.40 1.93
N ALA A 540 -15.92 9.74 0.76
CA ALA A 540 -15.30 11.04 0.49
C ALA A 540 -16.29 12.17 0.16
N VAL A 541 -17.58 11.87 -0.09
CA VAL A 541 -18.56 12.83 -0.63
C VAL A 541 -19.62 13.26 0.40
N ARG A 542 -19.54 12.82 1.67
CA ARG A 542 -20.45 13.33 2.71
C ARG A 542 -19.85 14.55 3.41
N PRO A 543 -20.41 15.76 3.26
CA PRO A 543 -20.05 16.87 4.14
C PRO A 543 -20.43 16.52 5.59
N PRO A 544 -19.63 16.91 6.59
CA PRO A 544 -19.95 16.65 7.98
C PRO A 544 -21.24 17.38 8.36
N THR A 545 -22.29 16.62 8.67
CA THR A 545 -23.48 17.16 9.34
C THR A 545 -23.06 17.70 10.71
N ARG A 546 -23.24 19.01 10.92
CA ARG A 546 -23.06 19.68 12.22
C ARG A 546 -23.89 18.95 13.29
N ALA A 547 -23.23 18.23 14.20
CA ALA A 547 -23.85 17.77 15.43
C ALA A 547 -24.14 18.99 16.32
N ARG A 548 -25.41 19.22 16.64
CA ARG A 548 -25.82 20.20 17.66
C ARG A 548 -25.30 19.71 19.02
N GLY A 549 -24.60 20.59 19.71
CA GLY A 549 -24.00 20.30 21.02
C GLY A 549 -25.03 20.00 22.09
N THR A 550 -24.84 18.90 22.81
CA THR A 550 -25.50 18.61 24.08
C THR A 550 -24.53 18.93 25.22
N ARG A 551 -24.95 19.84 26.10
CA ARG A 551 -24.24 20.24 27.32
C ARG A 551 -24.10 19.05 28.28
N SER A 552 -22.91 18.91 28.85
CA SER A 552 -22.58 18.00 29.94
C SER A 552 -23.35 18.32 31.22
N ARG A 553 -23.94 17.30 31.87
CA ARG A 553 -24.33 17.35 33.30
C ARG A 553 -23.36 16.49 34.13
N ARG A 554 -23.00 17.00 35.31
CA ARG A 554 -22.16 16.35 36.34
C ARG A 554 -22.91 15.20 37.05
N PRO A 555 -22.21 14.23 37.65
CA PRO A 555 -22.82 13.08 38.31
C PRO A 555 -23.22 13.37 39.76
N GLY A 556 -24.40 12.88 40.16
CA GLY A 556 -24.86 12.86 41.54
C GLY A 556 -26.36 13.10 41.66
N GLU A 557 -27.17 12.02 41.57
CA GLU A 557 -28.45 11.82 42.28
C GLU A 557 -29.09 10.49 41.84
N SER A 558 -29.64 9.77 42.82
CA SER A 558 -30.24 8.42 42.73
C SER A 558 -31.65 8.42 42.13
N PRO A 559 -32.21 7.26 41.75
CA PRO A 559 -33.40 7.19 40.90
C PRO A 559 -34.68 7.14 41.72
N ASP A 560 -35.73 7.86 41.29
CA ASP A 560 -37.09 7.43 41.62
C ASP A 560 -38.18 7.92 40.66
N SER A 561 -39.05 6.98 40.34
CA SER A 561 -40.47 7.11 39.96
C SER A 561 -40.89 7.56 38.54
N ARG A 562 -41.60 6.62 37.87
CA ARG A 562 -42.92 6.76 37.19
C ARG A 562 -42.97 7.66 35.92
N THR A 563 -43.67 7.36 34.82
CA THR A 563 -44.69 6.38 34.46
C THR A 563 -44.89 6.42 32.93
N ALA A 564 -45.44 5.33 32.40
CA ALA A 564 -45.76 5.03 31.01
C ALA A 564 -46.64 6.05 30.25
N THR A 565 -46.53 6.05 28.91
CA THR A 565 -47.67 5.71 28.02
C THR A 565 -47.24 5.52 26.57
N ALA A 566 -47.97 4.63 25.89
CA ALA A 566 -47.70 4.00 24.61
C ALA A 566 -48.26 4.75 23.39
N ALA A 567 -47.73 4.47 22.19
CA ALA A 567 -48.52 4.26 20.95
C ALA A 567 -47.66 3.75 19.78
N THR A 568 -48.21 2.76 19.07
CA THR A 568 -47.68 1.94 17.96
C THR A 568 -47.85 2.60 16.56
N PRO A 569 -47.32 2.01 15.46
CA PRO A 569 -46.91 2.70 14.22
C PRO A 569 -47.88 2.56 13.01
N ALA A 570 -47.61 3.30 11.93
CA ALA A 570 -48.25 3.10 10.62
C ALA A 570 -47.26 3.20 9.42
N ARG A 571 -47.60 2.43 8.38
CA ARG A 571 -46.85 2.01 7.17
C ARG A 571 -46.93 2.97 5.95
N SER A 572 -46.14 2.61 4.92
CA SER A 572 -46.37 2.76 3.45
C SER A 572 -45.96 4.11 2.83
N SER A 573 -45.50 4.27 1.57
CA SER A 573 -45.32 3.43 0.37
C SER A 573 -44.47 4.20 -0.67
N ARG A 574 -43.83 3.50 -1.63
CA ARG A 574 -43.12 4.05 -2.82
C ARG A 574 -44.08 4.61 -3.90
N PRO A 575 -43.58 5.46 -4.83
CA PRO A 575 -44.13 5.60 -6.19
C PRO A 575 -43.11 5.21 -7.33
N PRO A 576 -43.57 5.10 -8.60
CA PRO A 576 -42.93 4.34 -9.70
C PRO A 576 -42.19 5.21 -10.78
N PRO A 577 -41.61 4.60 -11.86
CA PRO A 577 -40.75 5.28 -12.87
C PRO A 577 -41.35 5.40 -14.30
N ALA A 578 -40.85 6.37 -15.09
CA ALA A 578 -40.91 6.51 -16.59
C ALA A 578 -40.34 7.91 -16.96
N ALA A 579 -39.84 8.30 -18.14
CA ALA A 579 -39.46 7.71 -19.43
C ALA A 579 -38.65 8.78 -20.24
N ASN A 580 -38.04 8.37 -21.35
CA ASN A 580 -37.30 9.16 -22.36
C ASN A 580 -37.99 10.43 -22.88
N CYS A 581 -37.20 11.47 -23.20
CA CYS A 581 -37.40 12.39 -24.34
C CYS A 581 -36.11 13.17 -24.67
N GLY A 582 -35.80 13.28 -25.97
CA GLY A 582 -34.66 13.99 -26.55
C GLY A 582 -34.87 15.50 -26.79
N PRO A 583 -34.05 16.15 -27.65
CA PRO A 583 -33.45 17.47 -27.37
C PRO A 583 -34.11 18.65 -28.11
N TRP A 584 -34.16 19.84 -27.48
CA TRP A 584 -34.52 21.10 -28.15
C TRP A 584 -33.68 22.30 -27.68
N TRP A 585 -33.47 23.19 -28.65
CA TRP A 585 -32.49 24.25 -28.76
C TRP A 585 -32.85 25.59 -28.04
N TRP A 586 -31.78 26.36 -27.75
CA TRP A 586 -31.64 27.83 -27.74
C TRP A 586 -32.80 28.74 -27.28
N ARG A 587 -32.52 29.57 -26.27
CA ARG A 587 -32.69 31.04 -26.39
C ARG A 587 -31.89 31.82 -25.35
N ALA A 588 -31.14 32.80 -25.86
CA ALA A 588 -30.52 33.87 -25.11
C ALA A 588 -31.56 34.96 -24.76
N SER A 589 -31.39 35.63 -23.63
CA SER A 589 -31.98 36.94 -23.39
C SER A 589 -31.03 37.83 -22.59
N ARG A 590 -30.62 38.94 -23.21
CA ARG A 590 -29.97 40.10 -22.60
C ARG A 590 -31.05 41.07 -22.09
N SER A 591 -30.79 41.74 -20.96
CA SER A 591 -31.28 43.10 -20.62
C SER A 591 -30.64 43.54 -19.28
N ARG A 592 -29.65 44.46 -19.26
CA ARG A 592 -29.72 45.94 -19.04
C ARG A 592 -30.44 46.34 -17.73
N ILE A 593 -29.69 46.73 -16.69
CA ILE A 593 -29.27 48.10 -16.26
C ILE A 593 -30.42 48.99 -15.75
N CYS A 594 -30.39 49.38 -14.45
CA CYS A 594 -30.27 50.78 -13.97
C CYS A 594 -30.09 50.88 -12.41
N PRO A 595 -29.59 52.02 -11.87
CA PRO A 595 -28.81 52.11 -10.61
C PRO A 595 -29.40 53.02 -9.51
N THR A 596 -28.80 53.02 -8.30
CA THR A 596 -28.79 54.12 -7.31
C THR A 596 -27.63 53.90 -6.29
N ARG A 597 -26.56 54.71 -6.29
CA ARG A 597 -26.24 55.95 -5.52
C ARG A 597 -25.96 55.82 -4.00
N HIS A 598 -24.69 56.13 -3.67
CA HIS A 598 -24.10 56.82 -2.50
C HIS A 598 -24.27 56.34 -1.05
N ALA A 599 -23.14 56.06 -0.38
CA ALA A 599 -22.64 56.86 0.76
C ALA A 599 -21.17 56.50 1.10
N ARG A 600 -20.37 57.51 1.45
CA ARG A 600 -18.95 57.45 1.88
C ARG A 600 -18.85 57.82 3.38
N VAL A 601 -18.04 57.06 4.14
CA VAL A 601 -17.09 57.49 5.23
C VAL A 601 -17.76 57.93 6.57
N PRO A 602 -17.22 57.66 7.81
CA PRO A 602 -15.81 57.83 8.23
C PRO A 602 -15.15 56.80 9.17
N LEU A 603 -13.84 57.03 9.33
CA LEU A 603 -12.79 56.40 10.15
C LEU A 603 -12.75 56.84 11.64
N PHE A 604 -11.96 56.08 12.43
CA PHE A 604 -11.21 56.40 13.69
C PHE A 604 -11.93 56.17 15.07
N PRO A 605 -11.21 56.05 16.24
CA PRO A 605 -10.30 54.95 16.68
C PRO A 605 -10.30 54.68 18.23
N LYS A 606 -9.24 54.01 18.75
CA LYS A 606 -8.76 53.83 20.16
C LYS A 606 -9.32 52.59 20.88
N SER A 607 -8.65 51.89 21.80
CA SER A 607 -7.28 51.82 22.35
C SER A 607 -7.31 50.79 23.50
N ALA A 608 -6.27 49.98 23.73
CA ALA A 608 -5.84 49.58 25.09
C ALA A 608 -4.57 48.71 25.04
N SER A 609 -3.48 49.31 25.51
CA SER A 609 -2.23 48.68 25.95
C SER A 609 -2.33 48.26 27.42
N TRP A 610 -1.64 47.19 27.84
CA TRP A 610 -1.14 47.06 29.22
C TRP A 610 0.28 46.47 29.24
N CYS A 611 1.12 47.10 30.07
CA CYS A 611 2.57 47.01 30.22
C CYS A 611 3.07 45.81 31.05
N ARG A 612 4.37 45.47 30.87
CA ARG A 612 5.48 45.52 31.88
C ARG A 612 6.69 44.74 31.33
N SER A 613 7.78 45.40 30.91
CA SER A 613 8.91 45.98 31.68
C SER A 613 9.99 44.98 32.08
N ASN A 614 11.18 45.06 31.45
CA ASN A 614 12.42 45.42 32.14
C ASN A 614 13.58 45.61 31.13
N CYS A 615 14.13 46.83 31.12
CA CYS A 615 15.43 47.19 30.54
C CYS A 615 16.23 47.97 31.58
N GLY A 616 17.55 47.75 31.59
CA GLY A 616 18.54 48.77 31.96
C GLY A 616 19.84 48.20 32.55
N PRO A 617 21.03 48.85 32.39
CA PRO A 617 21.34 49.98 31.51
C PRO A 617 22.65 49.86 30.70
N ALA A 618 22.91 50.92 29.93
CA ALA A 618 23.83 51.11 28.80
C ALA A 618 25.33 51.32 29.11
N ARG A 619 26.17 51.25 28.06
CA ARG A 619 27.11 52.30 27.58
C ARG A 619 27.79 51.90 26.25
N SER A 620 27.91 52.86 25.33
CA SER A 620 28.57 52.83 24.00
C SER A 620 29.92 53.61 24.04
N PRO A 621 30.67 53.91 22.94
CA PRO A 621 30.59 53.51 21.52
C PRO A 621 31.96 53.12 20.86
N ASP A 622 31.96 53.02 19.52
CA ASP A 622 33.08 53.05 18.55
C ASP A 622 33.72 51.73 18.06
N SER A 623 33.33 51.28 16.86
CA SER A 623 34.12 51.52 15.63
C SER A 623 33.48 50.89 14.39
N ARG A 624 33.84 51.45 13.23
CA ARG A 624 33.17 51.37 11.93
C ARG A 624 33.53 50.12 11.11
N THR A 625 32.61 49.82 10.17
CA THR A 625 32.81 49.35 8.78
C THR A 625 33.06 47.86 8.45
N SER A 626 32.17 47.38 7.57
CA SER A 626 32.30 46.34 6.53
C SER A 626 32.11 44.86 6.91
N CYS A 627 30.85 44.41 6.87
CA CYS A 627 30.46 43.03 6.62
C CYS A 627 29.86 42.94 5.21
N CYS A 628 30.44 42.13 4.33
CA CYS A 628 29.76 41.34 3.28
C CYS A 628 30.81 40.58 2.45
N ARG A 629 31.05 39.30 2.75
CA ARG A 629 31.41 38.27 1.76
C ARG A 629 31.20 36.88 2.37
N SER A 630 30.40 36.09 1.65
CA SER A 630 29.99 34.71 1.89
C SER A 630 31.16 33.71 1.72
N PRO A 631 31.21 32.60 2.49
CA PRO A 631 32.14 31.52 2.20
C PRO A 631 31.51 30.47 1.27
N ARG A 632 32.11 30.32 0.08
CA ARG A 632 31.93 29.18 -0.83
C ARG A 632 32.63 27.94 -0.24
N TRP A 633 31.93 26.81 -0.25
CA TRP A 633 32.50 25.49 0.06
C TRP A 633 33.35 24.96 -1.11
N PRO A 634 34.53 24.38 -0.88
CA PRO A 634 35.36 23.81 -1.95
C PRO A 634 34.96 22.35 -2.27
N ARG A 635 34.90 22.05 -3.56
CA ARG A 635 34.76 20.70 -4.14
C ARG A 635 36.00 19.86 -3.85
N ARG A 636 35.82 18.65 -3.29
CA ARG A 636 36.89 17.64 -3.17
C ARG A 636 37.11 16.94 -4.52
N ARG A 637 38.37 16.90 -4.95
CA ARG A 637 38.89 16.09 -6.07
C ARG A 637 39.21 14.67 -5.57
N ALA A 638 38.94 13.67 -6.40
CA ALA A 638 39.41 12.29 -6.24
C ALA A 638 40.89 12.17 -6.67
N PRO A 639 41.68 11.25 -6.09
CA PRO A 639 43.03 10.96 -6.57
C PRO A 639 43.03 9.87 -7.65
N SER A 640 43.78 10.15 -8.71
CA SER A 640 44.19 9.22 -9.77
C SER A 640 45.35 8.34 -9.30
N SER A 641 45.29 7.03 -9.56
CA SER A 641 46.45 6.15 -9.50
C SER A 641 46.73 5.57 -10.89
N THR A 642 47.96 5.80 -11.32
CA THR A 642 48.61 5.29 -12.53
C THR A 642 49.13 3.88 -12.29
N GLY A 643 48.92 2.96 -13.24
CA GLY A 643 49.55 1.64 -13.26
C GLY A 643 49.65 1.09 -14.68
N ARG A 644 50.90 0.88 -15.13
CA ARG A 644 51.32 0.52 -16.50
C ARG A 644 50.85 -0.88 -16.95
N ALA A 645 50.81 -1.04 -18.27
CA ALA A 645 50.47 -2.24 -19.01
C ALA A 645 51.63 -3.25 -19.23
N GLY A 646 51.26 -4.53 -19.36
CA GLY A 646 51.85 -5.56 -20.24
C GLY A 646 52.60 -6.73 -19.57
N PRO A 647 52.71 -7.92 -20.20
CA PRO A 647 51.70 -8.64 -21.02
C PRO A 647 51.59 -10.16 -20.73
N ALA A 648 50.54 -10.75 -21.33
CA ALA A 648 50.22 -12.16 -21.67
C ALA A 648 51.15 -13.34 -21.26
N SER A 649 50.55 -14.43 -20.74
CA SER A 649 50.75 -15.78 -21.30
C SER A 649 49.68 -16.79 -20.85
N SER A 650 49.40 -17.71 -21.76
CA SER A 650 48.45 -18.80 -21.77
C SER A 650 48.91 -20.05 -21.00
N ARG A 651 48.01 -20.76 -20.29
CA ARG A 651 47.57 -22.16 -20.53
C ARG A 651 46.88 -22.82 -19.31
N PRO A 652 46.08 -23.89 -19.51
CA PRO A 652 45.12 -24.44 -18.54
C PRO A 652 45.59 -25.75 -17.90
N ARG A 653 44.95 -26.17 -16.79
CA ARG A 653 44.74 -27.57 -16.32
C ARG A 653 44.05 -27.56 -14.94
N SER A 654 42.82 -28.06 -14.87
CA SER A 654 42.44 -29.42 -14.41
C SER A 654 42.16 -29.50 -12.90
N SER A 655 40.88 -29.69 -12.57
CA SER A 655 40.36 -30.38 -11.38
C SER A 655 40.90 -31.82 -11.26
N PRO A 656 40.57 -32.62 -10.22
CA PRO A 656 40.06 -32.29 -8.86
C PRO A 656 40.76 -33.10 -7.73
N THR A 657 40.55 -32.72 -6.47
CA THR A 657 40.31 -33.69 -5.36
C THR A 657 39.76 -32.97 -4.12
N THR A 658 38.84 -33.68 -3.44
CA THR A 658 38.08 -33.40 -2.20
C THR A 658 37.02 -32.31 -2.23
#